data_AF-A0A1Y3W8D6-F1
#
_entry.id   AF-A0A1Y3W8D6-F1
#
_cell.length_a   1.000
_cell.length_b   1.000
_cell.length_c   1.000
_cell.angle_alpha   90.00
_cell.angle_beta   90.00
_cell.angle_gamma   90.00
#
_symmetry.space_group_name_H-M   'P 1'
#
loop_
_entity.id
_entity.type
_entity.pdbx_description
1 polymer ?
#
loop_
_entity_poly.entity_id
_entity_poly.type
_entity_poly.pdbx_seq_one_letter_code
_entity_poly.pdbx_strand_id
1 'polypeptide(L)'
;MPDNKNSIITQLRGFDAEHYAATERYAKQIERLYNTACDEFARIGTELGGSESEFSFDKFPKTRKQAQGILTRLVGKIEAVITTGTKTEWLAACKKNDAFISAILRTVKLTREEVEQYQSRNLDALSTFQRRKVEGLGLSERVWKYAGELKDAMELGIDVALGEGRSAQELSRDLRGYLQEPGRLYRRVRDKGGNLRLSKAAKLYHPGQGVYRSSAKNAQRLARTEVNMAYRESEFLRWQKLDFVVGFRVMLSNNHTITNSKGEKVPLVDICDELWGDYPKTFKFTGWHPQCRCYVVPILSDYDEYNQDRANRLKAIVRKAKYESLPSRRTITDVPVKFREYIESIKERAKGWKSIPYYIRDNFKGGKIEGGLNAAIPTKTMNTVKPCTEFDREIRYLKRWAYSLGGDISGIDALRTAGNREALEAEIERVKSIMDGNLDKWHDAQNELGKVISSDLNGYEQLQAEFTEILCENGSSTSNYYADCISRLKQAVKDALAKLAKAKEEEAKNGDKPHKALLKDYTTEAQVDKTFKEINDGLAEKWFENGDLKLGVETHRGNNGSTWMDGRTYLTTDRLARVKSALGKIGQGKSAEITELEADAMATFWHEITHNRNKHGNMYLTDTQRAFMELANEFVARKSLPEFYRVLGCKETPQPQFMSNRNSTGYNNMVNNYDFVIKRLGLDFDKVLEAVRRNLFNEVYSDQKTGLRNGLINGGIKRLDGKKIKESEINKLLSIIRGNSQTTVENWLRINGYLK
;
A
#
# COMPACT_ATOMS: atom_id res chain seq x y z
N MET A 1 0.61 7.11 -7.74
CA MET A 1 0.61 7.61 -6.35
C MET A 1 -0.60 8.52 -6.15
N PRO A 2 -1.53 8.19 -5.24
CA PRO A 2 -2.67 9.06 -4.97
C PRO A 2 -2.28 10.21 -4.02
N ASP A 3 -2.60 11.45 -4.42
CA ASP A 3 -2.91 12.70 -3.67
C ASP A 3 -2.23 13.09 -2.33
N ASN A 4 -1.17 12.42 -1.88
CA ASN A 4 -0.58 12.66 -0.56
C ASN A 4 0.17 14.01 -0.41
N LYS A 5 0.59 14.64 -1.52
CA LYS A 5 1.32 15.94 -1.47
C LYS A 5 0.43 17.08 -0.96
N ASN A 6 -0.87 17.07 -1.26
CA ASN A 6 -1.80 18.12 -0.80
C ASN A 6 -2.19 17.96 0.67
N SER A 7 -2.24 16.73 1.19
CA SER A 7 -2.54 16.44 2.61
C SER A 7 -1.47 16.97 3.57
N ILE A 8 -0.19 16.72 3.27
CA ILE A 8 0.94 17.16 4.12
C ILE A 8 1.05 18.69 4.15
N ILE A 9 0.93 19.36 3.00
CA ILE A 9 0.98 20.83 2.93
C ILE A 9 -0.16 21.45 3.75
N THR A 10 -1.35 20.86 3.68
CA THR A 10 -2.52 21.32 4.46
C THR A 10 -2.29 21.13 5.97
N GLN A 11 -1.71 20.00 6.38
CA GLN A 11 -1.36 19.76 7.79
C GLN A 11 -0.30 20.75 8.30
N LEU A 12 0.75 21.02 7.52
CA LEU A 12 1.80 21.99 7.88
C LEU A 12 1.26 23.41 8.01
N ARG A 13 0.30 23.80 7.15
CA ARG A 13 -0.39 25.09 7.23
C ARG A 13 -1.21 25.23 8.53
N GLY A 14 -1.78 24.14 9.03
CA GLY A 14 -2.49 24.13 10.33
C GLY A 14 -1.59 24.58 11.48
N PHE A 15 -0.37 24.04 11.56
CA PHE A 15 0.61 24.45 12.58
C PHE A 15 1.02 25.92 12.47
N ASP A 16 1.24 26.44 11.26
CA ASP A 16 1.55 27.86 11.07
C ASP A 16 0.38 28.76 11.50
N ALA A 17 -0.87 28.34 11.25
CA ALA A 17 -2.05 29.08 11.72
C ALA A 17 -2.14 29.13 13.25
N GLU A 18 -1.88 28.01 13.94
CA GLU A 18 -1.81 27.95 15.41
C GLU A 18 -0.70 28.85 15.97
N HIS A 19 0.48 28.83 15.35
CA HIS A 19 1.59 29.72 15.68
C HIS A 19 1.18 31.20 15.58
N TYR A 20 0.50 31.59 14.49
CA TYR A 20 0.03 32.97 14.35
C TYR A 20 -1.02 33.35 15.38
N ALA A 21 -1.93 32.44 15.75
CA ALA A 21 -2.85 32.69 16.84
C ALA A 21 -2.11 32.86 18.19
N ALA A 22 -1.01 32.11 18.41
CA ALA A 22 -0.16 32.25 19.58
C ALA A 22 0.56 33.60 19.63
N THR A 23 1.15 34.07 18.52
CA THR A 23 1.80 35.39 18.46
C THR A 23 0.84 36.54 18.81
N GLU A 24 -0.43 36.46 18.38
CA GLU A 24 -1.47 37.41 18.79
C GLU A 24 -1.84 37.31 20.27
N ARG A 25 -1.83 36.11 20.86
CA ARG A 25 -2.03 35.95 22.32
C ARG A 25 -0.92 36.60 23.11
N TYR A 26 0.35 36.44 22.73
CA TYR A 26 1.47 37.11 23.42
C TYR A 26 1.39 38.64 23.28
N ALA A 27 1.00 39.15 22.11
CA ALA A 27 0.79 40.59 21.91
C ALA A 27 -0.34 41.16 22.80
N LYS A 28 -1.45 40.42 22.96
CA LYS A 28 -2.53 40.79 23.88
C LYS A 28 -2.11 40.73 25.35
N GLN A 29 -1.24 39.80 25.73
CA GLN A 29 -0.68 39.77 27.09
C GLN A 29 0.15 41.03 27.37
N ILE A 30 1.01 41.43 26.43
CA ILE A 30 1.79 42.67 26.55
C ILE A 30 0.87 43.89 26.65
N GLU A 31 -0.20 43.96 25.86
CA GLU A 31 -1.19 45.03 25.97
C GLU A 31 -1.77 45.16 27.38
N ARG A 32 -2.13 44.03 28.00
CA ARG A 32 -2.63 44.00 29.38
C ARG A 32 -1.60 44.50 30.37
N LEU A 33 -0.32 44.12 30.19
CA LEU A 33 0.77 44.61 31.04
C LEU A 33 0.94 46.13 30.96
N TYR A 34 0.83 46.70 29.76
CA TYR A 34 0.83 48.14 29.55
C TYR A 34 -0.38 48.82 30.20
N ASN A 35 -1.58 48.25 30.05
CA ASN A 35 -2.79 48.79 30.70
C ASN A 35 -2.66 48.80 32.23
N THR A 36 -2.14 47.72 32.82
CA THR A 36 -1.85 47.67 34.26
C THR A 36 -0.82 48.73 34.67
N ALA A 37 0.25 48.92 33.89
CA ALA A 37 1.22 49.97 34.16
C ALA A 37 0.58 51.36 34.12
N CYS A 38 -0.27 51.66 33.14
CA CYS A 38 -1.03 52.92 33.08
C CYS A 38 -1.93 53.11 34.30
N ASP A 39 -2.61 52.06 34.78
CA ASP A 39 -3.44 52.13 35.97
C ASP A 39 -2.60 52.43 37.23
N GLU A 40 -1.40 51.85 37.33
CA GLU A 40 -0.44 52.14 38.41
C GLU A 40 0.10 53.58 38.32
N PHE A 41 0.44 54.07 37.12
CA PHE A 41 0.88 55.45 36.91
C PHE A 41 -0.22 56.48 37.20
N ALA A 42 -1.47 56.21 36.83
CA ALA A 42 -2.59 57.11 37.10
C ALA A 42 -2.79 57.36 38.61
N ARG A 43 -2.62 56.31 39.44
CA ARG A 43 -2.71 56.42 40.91
C ARG A 43 -1.62 57.33 41.47
N ILE A 44 -0.39 57.18 40.97
CA ILE A 44 0.73 58.05 41.35
C ILE A 44 0.42 59.51 41.00
N GLY A 45 -0.13 59.77 39.82
CA GLY A 45 -0.48 61.12 39.36
C GLY A 45 -1.46 61.83 40.29
N THR A 46 -2.44 61.12 40.85
CA THR A 46 -3.45 61.70 41.77
C THR A 46 -2.95 61.95 43.19
N GLU A 47 -1.89 61.27 43.63
CA GLU A 47 -1.30 61.48 44.96
C GLU A 47 -0.45 62.76 45.02
N LEU A 48 -0.10 63.33 43.87
CA LEU A 48 0.74 64.51 43.74
C LEU A 48 -0.14 65.73 43.48
N GLY A 49 -0.37 66.55 44.51
CA GLY A 49 -1.03 67.85 44.36
C GLY A 49 -0.30 68.77 43.37
N GLY A 50 -1.01 69.75 42.82
CA GLY A 50 -0.52 70.59 41.70
C GLY A 50 0.76 71.38 42.02
N SER A 51 1.69 71.39 41.05
CA SER A 51 2.87 72.27 40.99
C SER A 51 2.70 73.29 39.85
N GLU A 52 3.37 74.45 39.93
CA GLU A 52 3.42 75.49 38.89
C GLU A 52 4.32 75.15 37.68
N SER A 53 5.10 74.07 37.75
CA SER A 53 6.03 73.67 36.67
C SER A 53 5.61 72.37 35.98
N GLU A 54 6.02 72.17 34.71
CA GLU A 54 5.77 70.95 33.91
C GLU A 54 6.11 69.69 34.73
N PHE A 55 5.15 68.78 34.84
CA PHE A 55 5.32 67.57 35.63
C PHE A 55 6.45 66.69 35.05
N SER A 56 7.35 66.25 35.93
CA SER A 56 8.35 65.23 35.60
C SER A 56 8.62 64.39 36.83
N PHE A 57 8.74 63.07 36.66
CA PHE A 57 9.07 62.17 37.75
C PHE A 57 10.43 62.51 38.38
N ASP A 58 11.36 63.06 37.61
CA ASP A 58 12.71 63.37 38.09
C ASP A 58 12.73 64.51 39.13
N LYS A 59 11.68 65.34 39.18
CA LYS A 59 11.51 66.40 40.19
C LYS A 59 11.05 65.88 41.56
N PHE A 60 10.57 64.64 41.64
CA PHE A 60 9.99 64.06 42.86
C PHE A 60 10.68 62.74 43.21
N PRO A 61 11.69 62.71 44.10
CA PRO A 61 12.51 61.51 44.34
C PRO A 61 11.74 60.23 44.71
N LYS A 62 10.68 60.36 45.55
CA LYS A 62 9.82 59.23 45.94
C LYS A 62 9.03 58.69 44.74
N THR A 63 8.39 59.59 44.01
CA THR A 63 7.61 59.29 42.80
C THR A 63 8.47 58.70 41.69
N ARG A 64 9.68 59.26 41.50
CA ARG A 64 10.69 58.74 40.57
C ARG A 64 10.98 57.28 40.84
N LYS A 65 11.18 56.91 42.11
CA LYS A 65 11.45 55.53 42.52
C LYS A 65 10.25 54.61 42.26
N GLN A 66 9.03 55.08 42.53
CA GLN A 66 7.80 54.32 42.23
C GLN A 66 7.62 54.11 40.72
N ALA A 67 7.73 55.17 39.92
CA ALA A 67 7.68 55.12 38.46
C ALA A 67 8.73 54.16 37.89
N GLN A 68 9.97 54.27 38.37
CA GLN A 68 11.06 53.37 37.98
C GLN A 68 10.76 51.90 38.34
N GLY A 69 10.12 51.66 39.50
CA GLY A 69 9.65 50.35 39.91
C GLY A 69 8.57 49.77 38.98
N ILE A 70 7.61 50.60 38.54
CA ILE A 70 6.59 50.19 37.55
C ILE A 70 7.25 49.80 36.23
N LEU A 71 8.16 50.63 35.71
CA LEU A 71 8.87 50.37 34.46
C LEU A 71 9.71 49.09 34.55
N THR A 72 10.45 48.90 35.64
CA THR A 72 11.29 47.71 35.84
C THR A 72 10.44 46.43 35.86
N ARG A 73 9.29 46.45 36.56
CA ARG A 73 8.35 45.32 36.56
C ARG A 73 7.74 45.09 35.17
N LEU A 74 7.38 46.16 34.46
CA LEU A 74 6.83 46.07 33.11
C LEU A 74 7.83 45.42 32.17
N VAL A 75 9.09 45.89 32.17
CA VAL A 75 10.16 45.34 31.33
C VAL A 75 10.39 43.87 31.65
N GLY A 76 10.55 43.52 32.93
CA GLY A 76 10.75 42.12 33.33
C GLY A 76 9.60 41.20 32.92
N LYS A 77 8.34 41.67 33.03
CA LYS A 77 7.17 40.89 32.60
C LYS A 77 7.09 40.77 31.07
N ILE A 78 7.39 41.82 30.31
CA ILE A 78 7.41 41.75 28.83
C ILE A 78 8.53 40.83 28.35
N GLU A 79 9.73 40.96 28.91
CA GLU A 79 10.86 40.10 28.62
C GLU A 79 10.53 38.63 28.91
N ALA A 80 9.87 38.34 30.04
CA ALA A 80 9.39 37.01 30.38
C ALA A 80 8.35 36.48 29.37
N VAL A 81 7.41 37.31 28.91
CA VAL A 81 6.43 36.94 27.87
C VAL A 81 7.13 36.59 26.56
N ILE A 82 8.10 37.40 26.11
CA ILE A 82 8.83 37.15 24.87
C ILE A 82 9.74 35.92 25.00
N THR A 83 10.44 35.76 26.13
CA THR A 83 11.32 34.61 26.38
C THR A 83 10.51 33.31 26.45
N THR A 84 9.35 33.34 27.11
CA THR A 84 8.43 32.19 27.17
C THR A 84 7.83 31.89 25.80
N GLY A 85 7.39 32.93 25.07
CA GLY A 85 6.84 32.79 23.73
C GLY A 85 7.84 32.21 22.75
N THR A 86 9.07 32.73 22.72
CA THR A 86 10.15 32.22 21.85
C THR A 86 10.47 30.75 22.16
N LYS A 87 10.57 30.35 23.44
CA LYS A 87 10.76 28.94 23.82
C LYS A 87 9.58 28.06 23.41
N THR A 88 8.36 28.51 23.66
CA THR A 88 7.14 27.74 23.37
C THR A 88 6.97 27.52 21.88
N GLU A 89 7.13 28.58 21.07
CA GLU A 89 7.00 28.48 19.62
C GLU A 89 8.19 27.76 18.97
N TRP A 90 9.39 27.83 19.54
CA TRP A 90 10.52 27.00 19.10
C TRP A 90 10.20 25.51 19.23
N LEU A 91 9.57 25.10 20.34
CA LEU A 91 9.13 23.73 20.57
C LEU A 91 7.92 23.37 19.69
N ALA A 92 7.03 24.31 19.39
CA ALA A 92 5.93 24.10 18.45
C ALA A 92 6.46 23.82 17.03
N ALA A 93 7.47 24.56 16.58
CA ALA A 93 8.18 24.28 15.33
C ALA A 93 8.85 22.89 15.33
N CYS A 94 9.43 22.47 16.47
CA CYS A 94 9.94 21.10 16.61
C CYS A 94 8.81 20.07 16.43
N LYS A 95 7.66 20.27 17.09
CA LYS A 95 6.49 19.39 16.97
C LYS A 95 5.96 19.32 15.53
N LYS A 96 5.91 20.46 14.81
CA LYS A 96 5.56 20.51 13.38
C LYS A 96 6.52 19.63 12.55
N ASN A 97 7.83 19.73 12.81
CA ASN A 97 8.83 18.90 12.16
C ASN A 97 8.72 17.42 12.52
N ASP A 98 8.43 17.08 13.78
CA ASP A 98 8.23 15.68 14.20
C ASP A 98 7.01 15.06 13.50
N ALA A 99 5.91 15.82 13.37
CA ALA A 99 4.72 15.40 12.62
C ALA A 99 5.02 15.21 11.12
N PHE A 100 5.79 16.13 10.53
CA PHE A 100 6.26 16.03 9.15
C PHE A 100 7.11 14.78 8.89
N ILE A 101 8.09 14.54 9.75
CA ILE A 101 8.98 13.37 9.72
C ILE A 101 8.15 12.09 9.86
N SER A 102 7.21 12.05 10.81
CA SER A 102 6.33 10.90 11.03
C SER A 102 5.43 10.59 9.83
N ALA A 103 4.95 11.61 9.12
CA ALA A 103 4.11 11.44 7.93
C ALA A 103 4.89 10.86 6.74
N ILE A 104 6.17 11.23 6.59
CA ILE A 104 7.04 10.73 5.52
C ILE A 104 7.54 9.30 5.80
N LEU A 105 7.81 8.97 7.06
CA LEU A 105 8.49 7.74 7.45
C LEU A 105 7.59 6.55 7.78
N ARG A 106 6.27 6.63 7.56
CA ARG A 106 5.34 5.49 7.75
C ARG A 106 5.76 4.22 6.97
N THR A 107 6.64 4.35 5.98
CA THR A 107 7.11 3.25 5.12
C THR A 107 8.50 2.73 5.47
N VAL A 108 9.26 3.32 6.41
CA VAL A 108 10.67 2.93 6.62
C VAL A 108 11.14 2.94 8.07
N LYS A 109 11.77 1.84 8.51
CA LYS A 109 12.41 1.72 9.83
C LYS A 109 13.66 2.61 9.88
N LEU A 110 13.66 3.69 10.68
CA LEU A 110 14.87 4.46 11.00
C LEU A 110 15.71 3.74 12.06
N THR A 111 17.02 3.97 12.03
CA THR A 111 17.93 3.63 13.14
C THR A 111 17.71 4.58 14.32
N ARG A 112 18.15 4.18 15.52
CA ARG A 112 17.99 5.02 16.73
C ARG A 112 18.77 6.33 16.60
N GLU A 113 19.94 6.28 15.97
CA GLU A 113 20.81 7.42 15.72
C GLU A 113 20.18 8.41 14.74
N GLU A 114 19.53 7.92 13.66
CA GLU A 114 18.77 8.76 12.73
C GLU A 114 17.57 9.43 13.42
N VAL A 115 16.87 8.71 14.30
CA VAL A 115 15.76 9.27 15.10
C VAL A 115 16.27 10.37 16.02
N GLU A 116 17.35 10.14 16.76
CA GLU A 116 17.93 11.13 17.68
C GLU A 116 18.44 12.37 16.92
N GLN A 117 19.11 12.18 15.78
CA GLN A 117 19.60 13.28 14.93
C GLN A 117 18.44 14.11 14.35
N TYR A 118 17.40 13.45 13.82
CA TYR A 118 16.26 14.11 13.19
C TYR A 118 15.26 14.67 14.20
N GLN A 119 15.28 14.24 15.48
CA GLN A 119 14.41 14.73 16.56
C GLN A 119 15.10 15.59 17.64
N SER A 120 16.39 15.93 17.47
CA SER A 120 17.10 16.97 18.26
C SER A 120 16.42 18.36 18.31
N ARG A 121 15.92 18.75 19.50
CA ARG A 121 15.21 20.04 19.72
C ARG A 121 16.06 21.32 19.61
N ASN A 122 17.39 21.21 19.46
CA ASN A 122 18.32 22.34 19.28
C ASN A 122 18.22 23.42 20.38
N LEU A 123 18.12 23.01 21.66
CA LEU A 123 17.90 23.95 22.78
C LEU A 123 19.08 24.90 23.02
N ASP A 124 20.30 24.51 22.68
CA ASP A 124 21.47 25.39 22.74
C ASP A 124 21.38 26.54 21.72
N ALA A 125 20.82 26.25 20.54
CA ALA A 125 20.57 27.27 19.53
C ALA A 125 19.45 28.22 19.96
N LEU A 126 18.42 27.73 20.65
CA LEU A 126 17.41 28.59 21.30
C LEU A 126 18.05 29.51 22.35
N SER A 127 18.91 28.95 23.22
CA SER A 127 19.65 29.73 24.23
C SER A 127 20.49 30.83 23.57
N THR A 128 21.19 30.50 22.49
CA THR A 128 21.99 31.45 21.70
C THR A 128 21.09 32.52 21.07
N PHE A 129 19.96 32.13 20.50
CA PHE A 129 18.98 33.03 19.93
C PHE A 129 18.45 34.02 20.97
N GLN A 130 18.10 33.57 22.17
CA GLN A 130 17.58 34.42 23.25
C GLN A 130 18.63 35.39 23.81
N ARG A 131 19.91 34.99 23.82
CA ARG A 131 21.03 35.82 24.31
C ARG A 131 21.63 36.75 23.25
N ARG A 132 21.16 36.69 22.00
CA ARG A 132 21.75 37.47 20.90
C ARG A 132 21.53 38.97 21.08
N LYS A 133 22.52 39.75 20.66
CA LYS A 133 22.41 41.21 20.57
C LYS A 133 21.95 41.61 19.17
N VAL A 134 20.98 42.51 19.09
CA VAL A 134 20.48 43.10 17.84
C VAL A 134 20.84 44.57 17.88
N GLU A 135 21.66 45.03 16.93
CA GLU A 135 22.21 46.40 16.92
C GLU A 135 22.94 46.74 18.24
N GLY A 136 23.65 45.76 18.81
CA GLY A 136 24.37 45.89 20.08
C GLY A 136 23.51 45.74 21.34
N LEU A 137 22.19 45.64 21.21
CA LEU A 137 21.25 45.57 22.34
C LEU A 137 20.67 44.17 22.56
N GLY A 138 20.64 43.72 23.80
CA GLY A 138 19.92 42.52 24.25
C GLY A 138 18.39 42.67 24.22
N LEU A 139 17.66 41.63 24.60
CA LEU A 139 16.19 41.69 24.66
C LEU A 139 15.70 42.69 25.72
N SER A 140 16.23 42.61 26.94
CA SER A 140 15.88 43.50 28.05
C SER A 140 16.08 44.97 27.70
N GLU A 141 17.21 45.33 27.10
CA GLU A 141 17.55 46.70 26.69
C GLU A 141 16.59 47.23 25.61
N ARG A 142 16.22 46.39 24.63
CA ARG A 142 15.24 46.76 23.60
C ARG A 142 13.84 46.96 24.16
N VAL A 143 13.43 46.13 25.11
CA VAL A 143 12.15 46.29 25.82
C VAL A 143 12.19 47.54 26.71
N TRP A 144 13.32 47.80 27.37
CA TRP A 144 13.52 48.97 28.21
C TRP A 144 13.37 50.27 27.43
N LYS A 145 13.89 50.33 26.20
CA LYS A 145 13.68 51.47 25.30
C LYS A 145 12.20 51.81 25.15
N TYR A 146 11.33 50.82 24.90
CA TYR A 146 9.89 51.05 24.78
C TYR A 146 9.21 51.36 26.10
N ALA A 147 9.68 50.82 27.22
CA ALA A 147 9.19 51.20 28.55
C ALA A 147 9.60 52.64 28.91
N GLY A 148 10.76 53.11 28.48
CA GLY A 148 11.17 54.52 28.60
C GLY A 148 10.20 55.45 27.87
N GLU A 149 9.84 55.12 26.63
CA GLU A 149 8.82 55.88 25.86
C GLU A 149 7.46 55.92 26.58
N LEU A 150 7.11 54.90 27.36
CA LEU A 150 5.92 54.93 28.21
C LEU A 150 6.05 55.98 29.31
N LYS A 151 7.19 56.05 30.00
CA LYS A 151 7.43 57.05 31.06
C LYS A 151 7.13 58.46 30.55
N ASP A 152 7.71 58.81 29.41
CA ASP A 152 7.57 60.15 28.81
C ASP A 152 6.09 60.44 28.45
N ALA A 153 5.38 59.44 27.92
CA ALA A 153 3.96 59.56 27.63
C ALA A 153 3.10 59.71 28.90
N MET A 154 3.49 59.04 30.00
CA MET A 154 2.79 59.14 31.29
C MET A 154 3.07 60.48 31.98
N GLU A 155 4.30 61.01 31.92
CA GLU A 155 4.62 62.35 32.44
C GLU A 155 3.74 63.41 31.79
N LEU A 156 3.64 63.37 30.46
CA LEU A 156 2.77 64.27 29.71
C LEU A 156 1.29 64.08 30.06
N GLY A 157 0.80 62.84 30.11
CA GLY A 157 -0.61 62.57 30.42
C GLY A 157 -1.02 62.97 31.84
N ILE A 158 -0.13 62.79 32.82
CA ILE A 158 -0.33 63.24 34.21
C ILE A 158 -0.34 64.77 34.29
N ASP A 159 0.57 65.46 33.58
CA ASP A 159 0.61 66.92 33.52
C ASP A 159 -0.72 67.51 33.04
N VAL A 160 -1.31 66.93 31.98
CA VAL A 160 -2.62 67.34 31.45
C VAL A 160 -3.73 67.10 32.47
N ALA A 161 -3.78 65.91 33.08
CA ALA A 161 -4.84 65.58 34.04
C ALA A 161 -4.79 66.43 35.31
N LEU A 162 -3.59 66.77 35.80
CA LEU A 162 -3.40 67.71 36.90
C LEU A 162 -3.81 69.14 36.51
N GLY A 163 -3.71 69.49 35.22
CA GLY A 163 -4.21 70.75 34.67
C GLY A 163 -5.73 70.85 34.59
N GLU A 164 -6.38 69.75 34.25
CA GLU A 164 -7.83 69.67 34.04
C GLU A 164 -8.62 69.18 35.26
N GLY A 165 -7.95 68.82 36.36
CA GLY A 165 -8.58 68.35 37.61
C GLY A 165 -9.21 66.96 37.50
N ARG A 166 -8.70 66.09 36.61
CA ARG A 166 -9.28 64.77 36.35
C ARG A 166 -9.05 63.80 37.52
N SER A 167 -10.00 62.90 37.76
CA SER A 167 -9.87 61.80 38.72
C SER A 167 -8.88 60.73 38.23
N ALA A 168 -8.41 59.85 39.14
CA ALA A 168 -7.50 58.74 38.81
C ALA A 168 -8.09 57.79 37.74
N GLN A 169 -9.42 57.61 37.76
CA GLN A 169 -10.13 56.71 36.84
C GLN A 169 -10.22 57.33 35.44
N GLU A 170 -10.46 58.63 35.34
CA GLU A 170 -10.45 59.37 34.08
C GLU A 170 -9.04 59.41 33.49
N LEU A 171 -8.04 59.75 34.30
CA LEU A 171 -6.64 59.73 33.90
C LEU A 171 -6.23 58.33 33.40
N SER A 172 -6.56 57.24 34.10
CA SER A 172 -6.28 55.88 33.63
C SER A 172 -6.92 55.58 32.26
N ARG A 173 -8.18 56.01 32.04
CA ARG A 173 -8.85 55.86 30.73
C ARG A 173 -8.13 56.65 29.65
N ASP A 174 -7.72 57.87 29.93
CA ASP A 174 -6.99 58.72 28.98
C ASP A 174 -5.62 58.13 28.63
N LEU A 175 -4.83 57.73 29.64
CA LEU A 175 -3.51 57.12 29.47
C LEU A 175 -3.57 55.86 28.61
N ARG A 176 -4.57 54.99 28.84
CA ARG A 176 -4.80 53.80 27.99
C ARG A 176 -5.22 54.19 26.58
N GLY A 177 -6.05 55.22 26.45
CA GLY A 177 -6.43 55.81 25.16
C GLY A 177 -5.22 56.32 24.37
N TYR A 178 -4.25 56.94 25.04
CA TYR A 178 -3.02 57.44 24.43
C TYR A 178 -2.10 56.30 23.95
N LEU A 179 -2.12 55.13 24.58
CA LEU A 179 -1.40 53.96 24.06
C LEU A 179 -2.03 53.38 22.80
N GLN A 180 -3.35 53.46 22.64
CA GLN A 180 -4.02 52.95 21.44
C GLN A 180 -3.94 53.96 20.29
N GLU A 181 -4.16 55.23 20.60
CA GLU A 181 -4.17 56.35 19.68
C GLU A 181 -3.22 57.45 20.17
N PRO A 182 -1.90 57.26 20.03
CA PRO A 182 -0.91 58.23 20.50
C PRO A 182 -1.09 59.61 19.87
N GLY A 183 -1.71 59.71 18.69
CA GLY A 183 -2.07 60.99 18.07
C GLY A 183 -3.06 61.84 18.88
N ARG A 184 -3.84 61.27 19.81
CA ARG A 184 -4.76 62.01 20.69
C ARG A 184 -4.00 62.82 21.74
N LEU A 185 -2.95 62.23 22.32
CA LEU A 185 -2.06 62.91 23.26
C LEU A 185 -1.37 64.13 22.63
N TYR A 186 -1.11 64.07 21.32
CA TYR A 186 -0.35 65.08 20.59
C TYR A 186 -1.20 66.11 19.84
N ARG A 187 -2.54 65.99 19.82
CA ARG A 187 -3.41 66.90 19.04
C ARG A 187 -4.10 67.98 19.88
N ARG A 188 -4.23 67.82 21.20
CA ARG A 188 -4.83 68.82 22.09
C ARG A 188 -4.27 68.68 23.50
N VAL A 189 -3.37 69.58 23.88
CA VAL A 189 -2.98 69.81 25.28
C VAL A 189 -3.18 71.30 25.55
N ARG A 190 -4.05 71.62 26.50
CA ARG A 190 -4.13 72.97 27.08
C ARG A 190 -3.14 73.01 28.22
N ASP A 191 -2.27 74.02 28.24
CA ASP A 191 -1.50 74.29 29.46
C ASP A 191 -2.44 74.79 30.56
N LYS A 192 -1.98 74.78 31.83
CA LYS A 192 -2.72 75.36 32.96
C LYS A 192 -3.01 76.88 32.81
N GLY A 193 -2.44 77.56 31.81
CA GLY A 193 -2.74 78.95 31.42
C GLY A 193 -3.83 79.07 30.34
N GLY A 194 -4.48 77.97 29.96
CA GLY A 194 -5.58 77.93 28.99
C GLY A 194 -5.15 78.00 27.53
N ASN A 195 -3.85 78.08 27.23
CA ASN A 195 -3.34 78.17 25.86
C ASN A 195 -3.17 76.78 25.25
N LEU A 196 -3.55 76.65 23.97
CA LEU A 196 -3.32 75.43 23.20
C LEU A 196 -1.84 75.35 22.80
N ARG A 197 -1.12 74.35 23.34
CA ARG A 197 0.26 74.08 22.97
C ARG A 197 0.45 72.59 22.71
N LEU A 198 1.04 72.24 21.56
CA LEU A 198 1.72 70.95 21.43
C LEU A 198 2.84 70.94 22.48
N SER A 199 2.92 69.91 23.33
CA SER A 199 4.07 69.79 24.23
C SER A 199 5.37 69.82 23.43
N LYS A 200 6.46 70.31 24.03
CA LYS A 200 7.76 70.41 23.33
C LYS A 200 8.18 69.02 22.82
N ALA A 201 7.90 67.97 23.60
CA ALA A 201 8.04 66.57 23.21
C ALA A 201 7.15 66.17 22.02
N ALA A 202 5.87 66.59 21.99
CA ALA A 202 4.94 66.32 20.90
C ALA A 202 5.36 66.92 19.54
N LYS A 203 5.92 68.15 19.54
CA LYS A 203 6.45 68.78 18.33
C LYS A 203 7.69 68.07 17.80
N LEU A 204 8.50 67.50 18.68
CA LEU A 204 9.77 66.85 18.35
C LEU A 204 9.61 65.35 18.04
N TYR A 205 8.55 64.70 18.52
CA TYR A 205 8.41 63.24 18.45
C TYR A 205 7.96 62.73 17.07
N HIS A 206 8.96 62.45 16.23
CA HIS A 206 8.83 61.82 14.93
C HIS A 206 9.61 60.50 14.96
N PRO A 207 8.98 59.36 15.33
CA PRO A 207 9.70 58.10 15.54
C PRO A 207 10.29 57.48 14.25
N GLY A 208 10.09 58.13 13.11
CA GLY A 208 10.55 57.66 11.79
C GLY A 208 9.55 56.74 11.11
N GLN A 209 9.86 56.34 9.88
CA GLN A 209 9.05 55.37 9.14
C GLN A 209 9.18 53.97 9.77
N GLY A 210 8.05 53.28 9.95
CA GLY A 210 8.02 51.89 10.42
C GLY A 210 8.10 51.68 11.94
N VAL A 211 8.06 52.76 12.73
CA VAL A 211 7.99 52.72 14.21
C VAL A 211 6.66 53.34 14.66
N TYR A 212 5.94 52.66 15.55
CA TYR A 212 4.69 53.20 16.09
C TYR A 212 5.00 54.32 17.07
N ARG A 213 4.11 55.32 17.16
CA ARG A 213 4.16 56.32 18.24
C ARG A 213 3.76 55.76 19.61
N SER A 214 3.20 54.55 19.63
CA SER A 214 2.76 53.87 20.84
C SER A 214 3.83 52.88 21.26
N SER A 215 4.35 53.06 22.49
CA SER A 215 5.27 52.14 23.13
C SER A 215 4.70 50.73 23.23
N ALA A 216 3.41 50.61 23.57
CA ALA A 216 2.70 49.33 23.61
C ALA A 216 2.69 48.62 22.25
N LYS A 217 2.37 49.34 21.16
CA LYS A 217 2.39 48.77 19.80
C LYS A 217 3.80 48.39 19.35
N ASN A 218 4.82 49.15 19.74
CA ASN A 218 6.23 48.80 19.49
C ASN A 218 6.65 47.53 20.24
N ALA A 219 6.28 47.39 21.52
CA ALA A 219 6.56 46.18 22.30
C ALA A 219 5.81 44.95 21.76
N GLN A 220 4.55 45.10 21.35
CA GLN A 220 3.80 44.05 20.67
C GLN A 220 4.44 43.65 19.33
N ARG A 221 4.90 44.63 18.54
CA ARG A 221 5.64 44.40 17.30
C ARG A 221 6.93 43.62 17.55
N LEU A 222 7.70 44.01 18.57
CA LEU A 222 8.91 43.29 18.97
C LEU A 222 8.58 41.85 19.33
N ALA A 223 7.55 41.62 20.16
CA ALA A 223 7.15 40.29 20.57
C ALA A 223 6.73 39.40 19.40
N ARG A 224 5.83 39.87 18.52
CA ARG A 224 5.43 39.12 17.31
C ARG A 224 6.65 38.77 16.45
N THR A 225 7.56 39.72 16.27
CA THR A 225 8.77 39.54 15.45
C THR A 225 9.73 38.53 16.06
N GLU A 226 10.10 38.69 17.33
CA GLU A 226 11.02 37.78 18.04
C GLU A 226 10.49 36.35 18.10
N VAL A 227 9.20 36.20 18.41
CA VAL A 227 8.55 34.89 18.51
C VAL A 227 8.46 34.20 17.15
N ASN A 228 8.09 34.92 16.07
CA ASN A 228 8.09 34.37 14.72
C ASN A 228 9.50 34.01 14.24
N MET A 229 10.49 34.86 14.51
CA MET A 229 11.88 34.57 14.18
C MET A 229 12.38 33.30 14.89
N ALA A 230 12.04 33.09 16.16
CA ALA A 230 12.39 31.87 16.90
C ALA A 230 11.77 30.61 16.28
N TYR A 231 10.49 30.70 15.87
CA TYR A 231 9.80 29.61 15.20
C TYR A 231 10.48 29.24 13.86
N ARG A 232 10.78 30.24 13.02
CA ARG A 232 11.44 30.05 11.72
C ARG A 232 12.90 29.61 11.85
N GLU A 233 13.62 30.09 12.85
CA GLU A 233 14.98 29.65 13.17
C GLU A 233 15.00 28.15 13.50
N SER A 234 14.06 27.70 14.34
CA SER A 234 13.90 26.30 14.70
C SER A 234 13.66 25.43 13.47
N GLU A 235 12.76 25.84 12.56
CA GLU A 235 12.53 25.14 11.29
C GLU A 235 13.78 25.09 10.41
N PHE A 236 14.46 26.22 10.23
CA PHE A 236 15.68 26.30 9.42
C PHE A 236 16.75 25.32 9.93
N LEU A 237 17.03 25.33 11.25
CA LEU A 237 18.02 24.45 11.87
C LEU A 237 17.62 22.97 11.79
N ARG A 238 16.32 22.67 11.89
CA ARG A 238 15.80 21.32 11.70
C ARG A 238 16.05 20.84 10.28
N TRP A 239 15.67 21.64 9.29
CA TRP A 239 15.79 21.27 7.89
C TRP A 239 17.24 21.10 7.47
N GLN A 240 18.20 21.86 8.03
CA GLN A 240 19.64 21.63 7.80
C GLN A 240 20.05 20.17 8.05
N LYS A 241 19.51 19.55 9.09
CA LYS A 241 19.82 18.17 9.48
C LYS A 241 19.09 17.10 8.67
N LEU A 242 18.03 17.46 7.93
CA LEU A 242 17.24 16.53 7.12
C LEU A 242 17.79 16.48 5.70
N ASP A 243 18.50 15.41 5.36
CA ASP A 243 19.12 15.18 4.05
C ASP A 243 18.14 15.19 2.87
N PHE A 244 16.94 14.64 3.06
CA PHE A 244 15.88 14.63 2.05
C PHE A 244 15.20 15.98 1.82
N VAL A 245 15.51 17.01 2.61
CA VAL A 245 15.10 18.38 2.34
C VAL A 245 16.18 19.03 1.49
N VAL A 246 15.81 19.52 0.30
CA VAL A 246 16.74 19.99 -0.74
C VAL A 246 16.54 21.47 -1.10
N GLY A 247 15.59 22.11 -0.44
CA GLY A 247 15.25 23.52 -0.55
C GLY A 247 14.01 23.83 0.28
N PHE A 248 13.51 25.05 0.20
CA PHE A 248 12.18 25.39 0.71
C PHE A 248 11.52 26.43 -0.17
N ARG A 249 10.19 26.42 -0.17
CA ARG A 249 9.37 27.42 -0.83
C ARG A 249 8.88 28.43 0.19
N VAL A 250 9.20 29.70 -0.01
CA VAL A 250 8.62 30.83 0.73
C VAL A 250 7.25 31.12 0.13
N MET A 251 6.22 31.07 0.98
CA MET A 251 4.82 31.25 0.61
C MET A 251 4.24 32.50 1.30
N LEU A 252 3.38 33.21 0.58
CA LEU A 252 2.62 34.33 1.11
C LEU A 252 1.62 33.87 2.17
N SER A 253 1.45 34.71 3.19
CA SER A 253 0.36 34.55 4.14
C SER A 253 -0.95 35.01 3.49
N ASN A 254 -2.10 34.42 3.83
CA ASN A 254 -3.40 34.89 3.34
C ASN A 254 -3.83 36.26 3.95
N ASN A 255 -2.90 37.05 4.48
CA ASN A 255 -3.17 38.27 5.25
C ASN A 255 -2.41 39.51 4.73
N HIS A 256 -2.09 39.56 3.43
CA HIS A 256 -1.54 40.73 2.74
C HIS A 256 -2.66 41.77 2.52
N THR A 257 -3.20 42.33 3.61
CA THR A 257 -4.24 43.38 3.57
C THR A 257 -3.95 44.49 4.58
N ILE A 258 -4.17 45.75 4.21
CA ILE A 258 -4.17 46.90 5.11
C ILE A 258 -5.54 47.54 5.18
N THR A 259 -5.84 48.19 6.29
CA THR A 259 -7.00 49.06 6.42
C THR A 259 -6.67 50.43 5.86
N ASN A 260 -7.38 50.89 4.82
CA ASN A 260 -7.21 52.23 4.28
C ASN A 260 -7.77 53.31 5.23
N SER A 261 -7.61 54.58 4.89
CA SER A 261 -8.10 55.71 5.70
C SER A 261 -9.63 55.73 5.89
N LYS A 262 -10.39 54.93 5.13
CA LYS A 262 -11.85 54.79 5.21
C LYS A 262 -12.28 53.57 6.04
N GLY A 263 -11.35 52.79 6.58
CA GLY A 263 -11.66 51.59 7.35
C GLY A 263 -11.82 50.32 6.51
N GLU A 264 -11.58 50.37 5.20
CA GLU A 264 -11.75 49.23 4.28
C GLU A 264 -10.46 48.41 4.21
N LYS A 265 -10.58 47.07 4.15
CA LYS A 265 -9.44 46.19 3.91
C LYS A 265 -9.08 46.17 2.42
N VAL A 266 -7.91 46.67 2.07
CA VAL A 266 -7.35 46.64 0.70
C VAL A 266 -6.08 45.78 0.67
N PRO A 267 -5.73 45.14 -0.46
CA PRO A 267 -4.48 44.38 -0.57
C PRO A 267 -3.26 45.23 -0.22
N LEU A 268 -2.40 44.70 0.64
CA LEU A 268 -1.09 45.27 0.93
C LEU A 268 -0.09 44.59 0.00
N VAL A 269 0.36 45.32 -1.01
CA VAL A 269 1.50 44.89 -1.83
C VAL A 269 2.77 45.30 -1.09
N ASP A 270 3.56 44.31 -0.68
CA ASP A 270 4.86 44.52 -0.07
C ASP A 270 5.95 43.62 -0.68
N ILE A 271 7.16 43.69 -0.15
CA ILE A 271 8.32 42.92 -0.61
C ILE A 271 8.05 41.40 -0.68
N CYS A 272 7.17 40.86 0.16
CA CYS A 272 6.90 39.43 0.13
C CYS A 272 6.22 39.00 -1.17
N ASP A 273 5.37 39.87 -1.75
CA ASP A 273 4.66 39.63 -3.00
C ASP A 273 5.62 39.54 -4.20
N GLU A 274 6.79 40.16 -4.08
CA GLU A 274 7.86 40.09 -5.08
C GLU A 274 8.81 38.91 -4.82
N LEU A 275 9.10 38.61 -3.55
CA LEU A 275 10.16 37.68 -3.14
C LEU A 275 9.70 36.27 -2.77
N TRP A 276 8.41 35.93 -2.92
CA TRP A 276 7.97 34.54 -2.78
C TRP A 276 8.61 33.65 -3.87
N GLY A 277 8.85 32.38 -3.56
CA GLY A 277 9.49 31.45 -4.49
C GLY A 277 10.31 30.36 -3.80
N ASP A 278 11.10 29.65 -4.61
CA ASP A 278 11.93 28.53 -4.17
C ASP A 278 13.34 29.01 -3.84
N TYR A 279 13.79 28.73 -2.61
CA TYR A 279 15.09 29.14 -2.11
C TYR A 279 15.95 27.91 -1.77
N PRO A 280 17.29 28.01 -1.92
CA PRO A 280 18.22 26.98 -1.47
C PRO A 280 18.02 26.70 0.02
N LYS A 281 18.21 25.45 0.42
CA LYS A 281 18.07 25.03 1.83
C LYS A 281 19.01 25.81 2.76
N THR A 282 20.13 26.30 2.26
CA THR A 282 21.12 27.09 3.00
C THR A 282 20.74 28.56 3.16
N PHE A 283 19.71 29.05 2.44
CA PHE A 283 19.18 30.38 2.65
C PHE A 283 18.40 30.43 3.98
N LYS A 284 18.73 31.38 4.84
CA LYS A 284 18.09 31.57 6.13
C LYS A 284 16.94 32.56 6.01
N PHE A 285 15.71 32.07 6.20
CA PHE A 285 14.50 32.88 6.20
C PHE A 285 13.88 32.95 7.59
N THR A 286 13.98 34.12 8.25
CA THR A 286 13.27 34.40 9.52
C THR A 286 12.13 35.41 9.37
N GLY A 287 11.76 35.74 8.12
CA GLY A 287 10.85 36.82 7.73
C GLY A 287 11.52 37.87 6.85
N TRP A 288 10.75 38.51 5.96
CA TRP A 288 11.25 39.60 5.11
C TRP A 288 11.34 40.93 5.86
N HIS A 289 10.40 41.17 6.76
CA HIS A 289 10.27 42.40 7.55
C HIS A 289 9.69 42.10 8.94
N PRO A 290 9.69 43.08 9.85
CA PRO A 290 9.02 42.96 11.15
C PRO A 290 7.53 42.61 10.99
N GLN A 291 7.01 41.76 11.89
CA GLN A 291 5.65 41.18 11.82
C GLN A 291 5.33 40.37 10.56
N CYS A 292 6.35 39.90 9.80
CA CYS A 292 6.11 39.04 8.65
C CYS A 292 5.41 37.74 9.06
N ARG A 293 4.36 37.36 8.31
CA ARG A 293 3.56 36.14 8.51
C ARG A 293 3.71 35.16 7.33
N CYS A 294 4.64 35.41 6.43
CA CYS A 294 5.00 34.45 5.38
C CYS A 294 5.55 33.19 6.04
N TYR A 295 5.28 32.06 5.41
CA TYR A 295 5.68 30.75 5.90
C TYR A 295 6.50 30.02 4.86
N VAL A 296 7.18 28.98 5.32
CA VAL A 296 8.03 28.14 4.48
C VAL A 296 7.50 26.72 4.43
N VAL A 297 7.62 26.09 3.27
CA VAL A 297 7.29 24.68 3.05
C VAL A 297 8.55 23.98 2.52
N PRO A 298 8.97 22.84 3.09
CA PRO A 298 10.16 22.15 2.62
C PRO A 298 9.96 21.59 1.21
N ILE A 299 10.98 21.71 0.37
CA ILE A 299 11.07 21.04 -0.92
C ILE A 299 11.84 19.75 -0.69
N LEU A 300 11.19 18.63 -0.95
CA LEU A 300 11.78 17.31 -0.78
C LEU A 300 12.49 16.84 -2.04
N SER A 301 13.58 16.10 -1.84
CA SER A 301 14.17 15.26 -2.88
C SER A 301 13.12 14.34 -3.48
N ASP A 302 13.38 13.80 -4.67
CA ASP A 302 12.49 12.78 -5.18
C ASP A 302 12.60 11.49 -4.35
N TYR A 303 11.49 10.74 -4.32
CA TYR A 303 11.35 9.58 -3.44
C TYR A 303 12.33 8.45 -3.79
N ASP A 304 12.63 8.30 -5.08
CA ASP A 304 13.65 7.40 -5.61
C ASP A 304 15.07 7.80 -5.13
N GLU A 305 15.42 9.08 -5.26
CA GLU A 305 16.72 9.62 -4.84
C GLU A 305 16.93 9.47 -3.33
N TYR A 306 15.90 9.74 -2.52
CA TYR A 306 15.99 9.57 -1.07
C TYR A 306 16.31 8.13 -0.67
N ASN A 307 15.61 7.15 -1.27
CA ASN A 307 15.84 5.74 -0.96
C ASN A 307 17.18 5.23 -1.49
N GLN A 308 17.63 5.73 -2.65
CA GLN A 308 18.95 5.43 -3.20
C GLN A 308 20.08 6.04 -2.37
N ASP A 309 19.98 7.32 -1.99
CA ASP A 309 20.95 8.00 -1.11
C ASP A 309 21.05 7.28 0.23
N ARG A 310 19.91 6.90 0.81
CA ARG A 310 19.85 6.13 2.05
C ARG A 310 20.52 4.75 1.91
N ALA A 311 20.21 4.01 0.86
CA ALA A 311 20.82 2.71 0.59
C ALA A 311 22.34 2.83 0.36
N ASN A 312 22.79 3.86 -0.34
CA ASN A 312 24.20 4.13 -0.60
C ASN A 312 24.94 4.56 0.66
N ARG A 313 24.32 5.38 1.51
CA ARG A 313 24.84 5.75 2.83
C ARG A 313 24.99 4.52 3.74
N LEU A 314 23.98 3.66 3.80
CA LEU A 314 24.03 2.39 4.55
C LEU A 314 25.16 1.48 4.05
N LYS A 315 25.32 1.35 2.72
CA LYS A 315 26.43 0.59 2.13
C LYS A 315 27.79 1.19 2.48
N ALA A 316 27.92 2.51 2.50
CA ALA A 316 29.17 3.18 2.86
C ALA A 316 29.51 3.03 4.36
N ILE A 317 28.52 3.10 5.26
CA ILE A 317 28.69 2.82 6.69
C ILE A 317 29.20 1.40 6.92
N VAL A 318 28.56 0.40 6.29
CA VAL A 318 29.00 -1.01 6.37
C VAL A 318 30.44 -1.18 5.84
N ARG A 319 30.82 -0.41 4.81
CA ARG A 319 32.15 -0.45 4.21
C ARG A 319 33.19 0.45 4.88
N LYS A 320 32.84 1.16 5.97
CA LYS A 320 33.66 2.20 6.61
C LYS A 320 34.20 3.27 5.63
N ALA A 321 33.43 3.57 4.57
CA ALA A 321 33.77 4.56 3.56
C ALA A 321 33.04 5.88 3.83
N LYS A 322 33.67 7.01 3.51
CA LYS A 322 33.03 8.33 3.55
C LYS A 322 32.04 8.44 2.38
N TYR A 323 30.78 8.73 2.68
CA TYR A 323 29.75 8.96 1.66
C TYR A 323 29.44 10.44 1.54
N GLU A 324 29.57 10.98 0.33
CA GLU A 324 29.11 12.31 -0.03
C GLU A 324 27.86 12.16 -0.92
N SER A 325 26.73 12.62 -0.39
CA SER A 325 25.43 12.58 -1.08
C SER A 325 25.48 13.44 -2.34
N LEU A 326 25.05 12.89 -3.47
CA LEU A 326 24.86 13.66 -4.69
C LEU A 326 23.62 14.55 -4.53
N PRO A 327 23.67 15.83 -4.90
CA PRO A 327 22.52 16.71 -4.77
C PRO A 327 21.35 16.19 -5.63
N SER A 328 20.18 16.06 -5.00
CA SER A 328 18.93 15.71 -5.66
C SER A 328 18.67 16.56 -6.90
N ARG A 329 17.99 16.01 -7.92
CA ARG A 329 17.51 16.76 -9.09
C ARG A 329 16.60 17.92 -8.72
N ARG A 330 15.94 17.87 -7.55
CA ARG A 330 15.07 18.93 -7.03
C ARG A 330 15.79 19.93 -6.14
N THR A 331 17.11 19.79 -5.98
CA THR A 331 17.93 20.73 -5.21
C THR A 331 17.80 22.11 -5.80
N ILE A 332 17.42 23.08 -4.95
CA ILE A 332 17.37 24.47 -5.34
C ILE A 332 18.80 25.03 -5.28
N THR A 333 19.38 25.26 -6.45
CA THR A 333 20.79 25.61 -6.63
C THR A 333 21.05 27.11 -6.79
N ASP A 334 20.02 27.94 -6.76
CA ASP A 334 20.13 29.41 -6.78
C ASP A 334 18.91 30.02 -6.09
N VAL A 335 19.05 31.26 -5.64
CA VAL A 335 17.92 32.08 -5.18
C VAL A 335 17.03 32.50 -6.37
N PRO A 336 15.75 32.83 -6.16
CA PRO A 336 14.87 33.26 -7.26
C PRO A 336 15.44 34.45 -8.04
N VAL A 337 15.15 34.50 -9.35
CA VAL A 337 15.59 35.62 -10.21
C VAL A 337 15.11 36.96 -9.67
N LYS A 338 13.83 37.04 -9.26
CA LYS A 338 13.24 38.23 -8.63
C LYS A 338 13.99 38.67 -7.37
N PHE A 339 14.53 37.73 -6.60
CA PHE A 339 15.36 38.06 -5.44
C PHE A 339 16.66 38.75 -5.87
N ARG A 340 17.34 38.24 -6.91
CA ARG A 340 18.56 38.87 -7.44
C ARG A 340 18.27 40.27 -8.01
N GLU A 341 17.21 40.40 -8.79
CA GLU A 341 16.76 41.68 -9.35
C GLU A 341 16.45 42.70 -8.25
N TYR A 342 15.72 42.25 -7.22
CA TYR A 342 15.42 43.07 -6.05
C TYR A 342 16.69 43.52 -5.33
N ILE A 343 17.62 42.61 -5.06
CA ILE A 343 18.91 42.92 -4.40
C ILE A 343 19.70 43.95 -5.21
N GLU A 344 19.78 43.80 -6.54
CA GLU A 344 20.46 44.78 -7.38
C GLU A 344 19.75 46.15 -7.35
N SER A 345 18.42 46.18 -7.34
CA SER A 345 17.62 47.42 -7.26
C SER A 345 17.78 48.21 -5.95
N ILE A 346 18.21 47.55 -4.87
CA ILE A 346 18.43 48.18 -3.56
C ILE A 346 19.91 48.39 -3.22
N LYS A 347 20.83 47.81 -3.98
CA LYS A 347 22.28 47.78 -3.70
C LYS A 347 22.87 49.14 -3.37
N GLU A 348 22.64 50.15 -4.20
CA GLU A 348 23.15 51.50 -3.94
C GLU A 348 22.47 52.17 -2.73
N ARG A 349 21.17 51.93 -2.53
CA ARG A 349 20.43 52.48 -1.38
C ARG A 349 20.85 51.83 -0.05
N ALA A 350 21.23 50.55 -0.08
CA ALA A 350 21.57 49.76 1.09
C ALA A 350 22.86 50.24 1.80
N LYS A 351 23.80 50.86 1.07
CA LYS A 351 25.04 51.43 1.62
C LYS A 351 24.81 52.42 2.76
N GLY A 352 23.70 53.17 2.71
CA GLY A 352 23.35 54.20 3.69
C GLY A 352 22.45 53.71 4.82
N TRP A 353 22.10 52.42 4.89
CA TRP A 353 21.13 51.92 5.86
C TRP A 353 21.75 51.78 7.25
N LYS A 354 21.06 52.36 8.25
CA LYS A 354 21.43 52.21 9.67
C LYS A 354 21.03 50.85 10.25
N SER A 355 20.00 50.22 9.68
CA SER A 355 19.48 48.92 10.08
C SER A 355 19.38 48.01 8.87
N ILE A 356 19.95 46.81 8.97
CA ILE A 356 20.01 45.86 7.85
C ILE A 356 18.86 44.85 7.97
N PRO A 357 18.06 44.65 6.91
CA PRO A 357 17.02 43.62 6.89
C PRO A 357 17.55 42.20 7.12
N TYR A 358 16.71 41.33 7.70
CA TYR A 358 17.11 39.99 8.14
C TYR A 358 17.69 39.15 7.00
N TYR A 359 17.04 39.17 5.83
CA TYR A 359 17.47 38.38 4.68
C TYR A 359 18.80 38.85 4.08
N ILE A 360 19.26 40.08 4.35
CA ILE A 360 20.61 40.53 3.99
C ILE A 360 21.59 40.15 5.11
N ARG A 361 21.24 40.50 6.36
CA ARG A 361 22.06 40.22 7.55
C ARG A 361 22.47 38.76 7.64
N ASP A 362 21.52 37.86 7.37
CA ASP A 362 21.69 36.43 7.60
C ASP A 362 22.25 35.67 6.38
N ASN A 363 22.17 36.24 5.17
CA ASN A 363 22.51 35.54 3.92
C ASN A 363 23.66 36.16 3.13
N PHE A 364 24.18 37.32 3.51
CA PHE A 364 25.29 37.98 2.82
C PHE A 364 26.54 38.05 3.69
N LYS A 365 27.71 38.01 3.04
CA LYS A 365 29.00 38.07 3.76
C LYS A 365 29.10 39.39 4.52
N GLY A 366 29.33 39.29 5.83
CA GLY A 366 29.39 40.46 6.72
C GLY A 366 28.06 41.23 6.83
N GLY A 367 26.94 40.64 6.41
CA GLY A 367 25.63 41.29 6.42
C GLY A 367 25.50 42.46 5.44
N LYS A 368 26.26 42.44 4.34
CA LYS A 368 26.33 43.54 3.37
C LYS A 368 26.17 43.02 1.94
N ILE A 369 25.39 43.71 1.12
CA ILE A 369 25.13 43.30 -0.27
C ILE A 369 26.44 43.23 -1.08
N GLU A 370 27.38 44.14 -0.82
CA GLU A 370 28.70 44.19 -1.48
C GLU A 370 29.54 42.95 -1.22
N GLY A 371 29.34 42.28 -0.08
CA GLY A 371 30.02 41.03 0.24
C GLY A 371 29.55 39.83 -0.59
N GLY A 372 28.44 39.99 -1.32
CA GLY A 372 27.77 38.90 -2.02
C GLY A 372 27.10 37.91 -1.06
N LEU A 373 26.36 36.96 -1.63
CA LEU A 373 25.74 35.89 -0.86
C LEU A 373 26.81 35.05 -0.14
N ASN A 374 26.43 34.52 1.02
CA ASN A 374 27.29 33.63 1.81
C ASN A 374 27.73 32.43 0.96
N ALA A 375 28.96 31.96 1.13
CA ALA A 375 29.53 30.89 0.29
C ALA A 375 28.75 29.56 0.38
N ALA A 376 27.98 29.35 1.45
CA ALA A 376 27.09 28.20 1.60
C ALA A 376 25.83 28.29 0.71
N ILE A 377 25.51 29.47 0.17
CA ILE A 377 24.39 29.69 -0.74
C ILE A 377 24.91 29.53 -2.16
N PRO A 378 24.48 28.51 -2.92
CA PRO A 378 24.93 28.34 -4.28
C PRO A 378 24.43 29.50 -5.14
N THR A 379 25.33 30.06 -5.95
CA THR A 379 25.05 31.17 -6.88
C THR A 379 25.57 30.81 -8.25
N LYS A 380 24.75 30.92 -9.29
CA LYS A 380 25.24 30.86 -10.68
C LYS A 380 26.03 32.14 -10.97
N THR A 381 27.36 32.08 -10.96
CA THR A 381 28.14 32.95 -11.85
C THR A 381 27.73 32.61 -13.28
N MET A 382 27.31 33.60 -14.06
CA MET A 382 27.05 33.40 -15.49
C MET A 382 28.37 33.01 -16.16
N ASN A 383 28.55 31.70 -16.40
CA ASN A 383 29.55 31.24 -17.35
C ASN A 383 29.13 31.77 -18.72
N THR A 384 30.03 32.52 -19.37
CA THR A 384 29.95 33.00 -20.76
C THR A 384 29.99 31.85 -21.79
N VAL A 385 29.87 30.61 -21.34
CA VAL A 385 29.91 29.41 -22.16
C VAL A 385 28.48 29.07 -22.59
N LYS A 386 28.24 29.09 -23.90
CA LYS A 386 26.95 28.69 -24.48
C LYS A 386 26.75 27.19 -24.23
N PRO A 387 25.69 26.77 -23.52
CA PRO A 387 25.46 25.36 -23.22
C PRO A 387 25.15 24.56 -24.51
N CYS A 388 25.52 23.28 -24.53
CA CYS A 388 25.25 22.37 -25.65
C CYS A 388 23.78 21.95 -25.69
N THR A 389 22.91 22.81 -26.23
CA THR A 389 21.46 22.57 -26.27
C THR A 389 21.01 21.59 -27.36
N GLU A 390 21.90 21.19 -28.28
CA GLU A 390 21.56 20.27 -29.38
C GLU A 390 21.15 18.87 -28.89
N PHE A 391 21.63 18.46 -27.70
CA PHE A 391 21.29 17.17 -27.08
C PHE A 391 20.09 17.21 -26.11
N ASP A 392 19.37 18.34 -26.03
CA ASP A 392 18.31 18.52 -25.02
C ASP A 392 17.19 17.48 -25.12
N ARG A 393 16.98 16.91 -26.32
CA ARG A 393 16.02 15.84 -26.54
C ARG A 393 16.51 14.51 -25.97
N GLU A 394 17.74 14.09 -26.26
CA GLU A 394 18.32 12.88 -25.66
C GLU A 394 18.39 13.01 -24.15
N ILE A 395 18.88 14.15 -23.64
CA ILE A 395 19.00 14.40 -22.19
C ILE A 395 17.63 14.29 -21.51
N ARG A 396 16.55 14.76 -22.14
CA ARG A 396 15.19 14.62 -21.58
C ARG A 396 14.75 13.16 -21.53
N TYR A 397 15.06 12.38 -22.55
CA TYR A 397 14.79 10.94 -22.56
C TYR A 397 15.59 10.21 -21.47
N LEU A 398 16.91 10.45 -21.42
CA LEU A 398 17.80 9.87 -20.42
C LEU A 398 17.33 10.23 -19.01
N LYS A 399 17.03 11.50 -18.73
CA LYS A 399 16.53 11.93 -17.42
C LYS A 399 15.22 11.26 -17.02
N ARG A 400 14.32 11.01 -17.98
CA ARG A 400 13.03 10.36 -17.75
C ARG A 400 13.18 8.88 -17.38
N TRP A 401 14.15 8.19 -17.98
CA TRP A 401 14.30 6.74 -17.87
C TRP A 401 15.54 6.28 -17.09
N ALA A 402 16.43 7.20 -16.71
CA ALA A 402 17.69 6.93 -16.02
C ALA A 402 17.49 6.12 -14.73
N TYR A 403 16.48 6.46 -13.94
CA TYR A 403 16.12 5.66 -12.76
C TYR A 403 15.78 4.23 -13.18
N SER A 404 14.76 4.08 -14.03
CA SER A 404 14.24 2.77 -14.42
C SER A 404 15.28 1.87 -15.06
N LEU A 405 16.13 2.42 -15.93
CA LEU A 405 17.10 1.66 -16.71
C LEU A 405 18.52 1.70 -16.13
N GLY A 406 18.72 2.29 -14.94
CA GLY A 406 20.02 2.32 -14.26
C GLY A 406 21.09 3.18 -14.95
N GLY A 407 20.68 4.26 -15.62
CA GLY A 407 21.59 5.23 -16.23
C GLY A 407 22.11 6.26 -15.24
N ASP A 408 23.44 6.42 -15.14
CA ASP A 408 24.07 7.47 -14.31
C ASP A 408 24.19 8.77 -15.10
N ILE A 409 23.33 9.74 -14.81
CA ILE A 409 23.27 11.03 -15.49
C ILE A 409 24.07 12.15 -14.80
N SER A 410 24.88 11.83 -13.79
CA SER A 410 25.56 12.83 -12.95
C SER A 410 26.51 13.75 -13.72
N GLY A 411 27.13 13.26 -14.81
CA GLY A 411 28.01 14.05 -15.68
C GLY A 411 27.28 14.94 -16.69
N ILE A 412 26.04 14.63 -17.05
CA ILE A 412 25.35 15.22 -18.22
C ILE A 412 25.13 16.73 -18.06
N ASP A 413 24.61 17.20 -16.93
CA ASP A 413 24.27 18.61 -16.75
C ASP A 413 25.52 19.51 -16.62
N ALA A 414 26.60 18.97 -16.04
CA ALA A 414 27.88 19.66 -15.93
C ALA A 414 28.51 19.85 -17.33
N LEU A 415 28.58 18.78 -18.13
CA LEU A 415 29.12 18.81 -19.49
C LEU A 415 28.30 19.70 -20.42
N ARG A 416 26.96 19.63 -20.32
CA ARG A 416 26.04 20.51 -21.02
C ARG A 416 26.26 21.98 -20.68
N THR A 417 26.42 22.30 -19.39
CA THR A 417 26.62 23.69 -18.94
C THR A 417 28.02 24.21 -19.26
N ALA A 418 29.01 23.32 -19.33
CA ALA A 418 30.38 23.64 -19.71
C ALA A 418 30.59 23.80 -21.23
N GLY A 419 29.54 23.64 -22.06
CA GLY A 419 29.64 23.76 -23.52
C GLY A 419 30.60 22.76 -24.18
N ASN A 420 30.97 21.69 -23.48
CA ASN A 420 31.89 20.68 -23.96
C ASN A 420 31.12 19.62 -24.75
N ARG A 421 30.89 19.90 -26.04
CA ARG A 421 30.07 19.07 -26.95
C ARG A 421 30.57 17.63 -27.00
N GLU A 422 31.85 17.43 -27.25
CA GLU A 422 32.46 16.11 -27.47
C GLU A 422 32.36 15.22 -26.21
N ALA A 423 32.66 15.80 -25.03
CA ALA A 423 32.52 15.06 -23.78
C ALA A 423 31.05 14.80 -23.42
N LEU A 424 30.13 15.73 -23.71
CA LEU A 424 28.70 15.53 -23.49
C LEU A 424 28.15 14.40 -24.38
N GLU A 425 28.53 14.36 -25.64
CA GLU A 425 28.13 13.32 -26.59
C GLU A 425 28.61 11.94 -26.14
N ALA A 426 29.89 11.84 -25.74
CA ALA A 426 30.46 10.60 -25.21
C ALA A 426 29.74 10.12 -23.92
N GLU A 427 29.39 11.05 -23.03
CA GLU A 427 28.67 10.72 -21.79
C GLU A 427 27.22 10.29 -22.07
N ILE A 428 26.53 10.95 -23.01
CA ILE A 428 25.20 10.56 -23.45
C ILE A 428 25.21 9.14 -24.00
N GLU A 429 26.18 8.82 -24.87
CA GLU A 429 26.28 7.49 -25.48
C GLU A 429 26.61 6.41 -24.44
N ARG A 430 27.50 6.71 -23.49
CA ARG A 430 27.81 5.80 -22.36
C ARG A 430 26.56 5.49 -21.53
N VAL A 431 25.80 6.51 -21.15
CA VAL A 431 24.58 6.35 -20.34
C VAL A 431 23.51 5.59 -21.11
N LYS A 432 23.33 5.94 -22.39
CA LYS A 432 22.37 5.29 -23.29
C LYS A 432 22.69 3.80 -23.47
N SER A 433 23.95 3.44 -23.72
CA SER A 433 24.39 2.06 -23.84
C SER A 433 24.06 1.21 -22.60
N ILE A 434 24.27 1.76 -21.40
CA ILE A 434 23.90 1.08 -20.14
C ILE A 434 22.38 0.91 -20.05
N MET A 435 21.62 1.95 -20.36
CA MET A 435 20.16 1.94 -20.29
C MET A 435 19.55 0.94 -21.28
N ASP A 436 20.04 0.93 -22.51
CA ASP A 436 19.62 0.00 -23.57
C ASP A 436 19.95 -1.45 -23.18
N GLY A 437 21.16 -1.70 -22.66
CA GLY A 437 21.54 -3.04 -22.19
C GLY A 437 20.72 -3.55 -20.99
N ASN A 438 20.18 -2.66 -20.16
CA ASN A 438 19.25 -3.04 -19.08
C ASN A 438 17.81 -3.20 -19.58
N LEU A 439 17.42 -2.43 -20.59
CA LEU A 439 16.13 -2.59 -21.27
C LEU A 439 16.05 -3.95 -21.96
N ASP A 440 17.11 -4.38 -22.64
CA ASP A 440 17.19 -5.70 -23.29
C ASP A 440 17.05 -6.84 -22.28
N LYS A 441 17.79 -6.79 -21.18
CA LYS A 441 17.68 -7.80 -20.09
C LYS A 441 16.28 -7.86 -19.49
N TRP A 442 15.60 -6.71 -19.41
CA TRP A 442 14.22 -6.66 -18.92
C TRP A 442 13.25 -7.28 -19.94
N HIS A 443 13.41 -6.99 -21.24
CA HIS A 443 12.65 -7.66 -22.29
C HIS A 443 12.86 -9.18 -22.26
N ASP A 444 14.09 -9.65 -22.10
CA ASP A 444 14.40 -11.08 -22.00
C ASP A 444 13.65 -11.73 -20.82
N ALA A 445 13.69 -11.10 -19.64
CA ALA A 445 13.02 -11.61 -18.45
C ALA A 445 11.48 -11.59 -18.58
N GLN A 446 10.91 -10.55 -19.19
CA GLN A 446 9.49 -10.46 -19.51
C GLN A 446 9.07 -11.58 -20.48
N ASN A 447 9.84 -11.78 -21.53
CA ASN A 447 9.59 -12.81 -22.54
C ASN A 447 9.69 -14.22 -21.95
N GLU A 448 10.67 -14.47 -21.07
CA GLU A 448 10.84 -15.75 -20.40
C GLU A 448 9.63 -16.10 -19.53
N LEU A 449 9.19 -15.18 -18.66
CA LEU A 449 7.99 -15.41 -17.84
C LEU A 449 6.72 -15.53 -18.71
N GLY A 450 6.58 -14.70 -19.75
CA GLY A 450 5.46 -14.79 -20.69
C GLY A 450 5.38 -16.15 -21.40
N LYS A 451 6.51 -16.76 -21.76
CA LYS A 451 6.57 -18.12 -22.31
C LYS A 451 6.11 -19.16 -21.29
N VAL A 452 6.58 -19.08 -20.04
CA VAL A 452 6.15 -19.99 -18.97
C VAL A 452 4.64 -19.91 -18.75
N ILE A 453 4.07 -18.70 -18.72
CA ILE A 453 2.62 -18.50 -18.53
C ILE A 453 1.80 -19.06 -19.70
N SER A 454 2.22 -18.79 -20.94
CA SER A 454 1.46 -19.17 -22.14
C SER A 454 1.64 -20.64 -22.52
N SER A 455 2.79 -21.24 -22.20
CA SER A 455 3.15 -22.60 -22.62
C SER A 455 3.13 -23.59 -21.47
N ASP A 456 3.97 -23.39 -20.44
CA ASP A 456 4.16 -24.38 -19.36
C ASP A 456 2.98 -24.45 -18.39
N LEU A 457 2.36 -23.29 -18.11
CA LEU A 457 1.20 -23.17 -17.21
C LEU A 457 -0.14 -23.34 -17.94
N ASN A 458 -0.14 -23.67 -19.22
CA ASN A 458 -1.38 -23.88 -19.97
C ASN A 458 -2.25 -24.97 -19.31
N GLY A 459 -3.51 -24.66 -19.01
CA GLY A 459 -4.43 -25.54 -18.28
C GLY A 459 -4.43 -25.36 -16.75
N TYR A 460 -3.55 -24.52 -16.19
CA TYR A 460 -3.52 -24.17 -14.76
C TYR A 460 -3.96 -22.71 -14.56
N GLU A 461 -5.24 -22.42 -14.79
CA GLU A 461 -5.80 -21.05 -14.86
C GLU A 461 -5.44 -20.15 -13.66
N GLN A 462 -5.47 -20.71 -12.44
CA GLN A 462 -5.13 -19.95 -11.23
C GLN A 462 -3.65 -19.56 -11.20
N LEU A 463 -2.75 -20.45 -11.60
CA LEU A 463 -1.32 -20.15 -11.70
C LEU A 463 -1.06 -19.16 -12.83
N GLN A 464 -1.75 -19.30 -13.97
CA GLN A 464 -1.63 -18.34 -15.08
C GLN A 464 -2.03 -16.94 -14.64
N ALA A 465 -3.16 -16.79 -13.92
CA ALA A 465 -3.61 -15.51 -13.40
C ALA A 465 -2.59 -14.90 -12.42
N GLU A 466 -2.10 -15.68 -11.46
CA GLU A 466 -1.11 -15.23 -10.46
C GLU A 466 0.15 -14.66 -11.13
N PHE A 467 0.75 -15.42 -12.05
CA PHE A 467 2.00 -14.99 -12.68
C PHE A 467 1.80 -13.92 -13.76
N THR A 468 0.60 -13.81 -14.34
CA THR A 468 0.23 -12.69 -15.22
C THR A 468 0.16 -11.37 -14.44
N GLU A 469 -0.32 -11.38 -13.20
CA GLU A 469 -0.32 -10.20 -12.34
C GLU A 469 1.12 -9.75 -12.06
N ILE A 470 2.01 -10.67 -11.68
CA ILE A 470 3.44 -10.37 -11.47
C ILE A 470 4.10 -9.82 -12.75
N LEU A 471 3.79 -10.40 -13.91
CA LEU A 471 4.28 -9.91 -15.21
C LEU A 471 3.85 -8.46 -15.46
N CYS A 472 2.57 -8.15 -15.20
CA CYS A 472 1.98 -6.81 -15.35
C CYS A 472 2.58 -5.78 -14.38
N GLU A 473 2.73 -6.12 -13.10
CA GLU A 473 3.31 -5.22 -12.08
C GLU A 473 4.76 -4.83 -12.43
N ASN A 474 5.49 -5.74 -13.07
CA ASN A 474 6.87 -5.52 -13.52
C ASN A 474 6.95 -5.06 -14.98
N GLY A 475 5.83 -4.54 -15.53
CA GLY A 475 5.69 -3.98 -16.86
C GLY A 475 6.47 -2.67 -17.07
N SER A 476 6.43 -2.16 -18.30
CA SER A 476 7.16 -0.94 -18.69
C SER A 476 6.63 0.28 -17.95
N SER A 477 7.44 0.88 -17.09
CA SER A 477 7.08 2.08 -16.34
C SER A 477 8.31 2.83 -15.84
N THR A 478 8.25 4.16 -15.87
CA THR A 478 9.29 5.04 -15.30
C THR A 478 9.34 4.99 -13.77
N SER A 479 8.37 4.34 -13.11
CA SER A 479 8.39 4.10 -11.66
C SER A 479 9.05 2.77 -11.26
N ASN A 480 9.29 1.89 -12.24
CA ASN A 480 9.84 0.56 -12.01
C ASN A 480 11.35 0.62 -12.17
N TYR A 481 12.10 0.08 -11.21
CA TYR A 481 13.54 -0.09 -11.33
C TYR A 481 13.84 -1.43 -11.99
N TYR A 482 14.37 -1.43 -13.21
CA TYR A 482 14.38 -2.61 -14.05
C TYR A 482 15.33 -3.69 -13.53
N ALA A 483 16.38 -3.34 -12.80
CA ALA A 483 17.23 -4.36 -12.16
C ALA A 483 16.46 -5.18 -11.10
N ASP A 484 15.59 -4.52 -10.33
CA ASP A 484 14.70 -5.20 -9.38
C ASP A 484 13.62 -5.99 -10.12
N CYS A 485 13.02 -5.40 -11.16
CA CYS A 485 12.04 -6.10 -12.00
C CYS A 485 12.63 -7.35 -12.65
N ILE A 486 13.84 -7.28 -13.21
CA ILE A 486 14.57 -8.43 -13.76
C ILE A 486 14.74 -9.51 -12.70
N SER A 487 15.14 -9.13 -11.48
CA SER A 487 15.32 -10.07 -10.38
C SER A 487 14.00 -10.73 -9.97
N ARG A 488 12.91 -9.96 -9.88
CA ARG A 488 11.56 -10.45 -9.57
C ARG A 488 11.01 -11.36 -10.66
N LEU A 489 11.16 -10.98 -11.93
CA LEU A 489 10.72 -11.77 -13.08
C LEU A 489 11.47 -13.10 -13.14
N LYS A 490 12.80 -13.10 -12.97
CA LYS A 490 13.60 -14.34 -12.90
C LYS A 490 13.22 -15.22 -11.72
N GLN A 491 12.91 -14.62 -10.57
CA GLN A 491 12.41 -15.38 -9.42
C GLN A 491 11.02 -15.94 -9.71
N ALA A 492 10.13 -15.17 -10.33
CA ALA A 492 8.79 -15.59 -10.70
C ALA A 492 8.81 -16.76 -11.69
N VAL A 493 9.75 -16.80 -12.65
CA VAL A 493 9.98 -17.98 -13.52
C VAL A 493 10.28 -19.22 -12.67
N LYS A 494 11.22 -19.13 -11.72
CA LYS A 494 11.56 -20.26 -10.84
C LYS A 494 10.37 -20.70 -9.99
N ASP A 495 9.65 -19.74 -9.43
CA ASP A 495 8.50 -20.00 -8.56
C ASP A 495 7.34 -20.63 -9.34
N ALA A 496 7.09 -20.15 -10.57
CA ALA A 496 6.09 -20.71 -11.47
C ALA A 496 6.38 -22.17 -11.81
N LEU A 497 7.62 -22.48 -12.20
CA LEU A 497 8.04 -23.85 -12.51
C LEU A 497 8.00 -24.75 -11.27
N ALA A 498 8.37 -24.24 -10.09
CA ALA A 498 8.29 -25.00 -8.84
C ALA A 498 6.84 -25.29 -8.43
N LYS A 499 5.94 -24.29 -8.54
CA LYS A 499 4.50 -24.47 -8.28
C LYS A 499 3.86 -25.43 -9.26
N LEU A 500 4.22 -25.35 -10.54
CA LEU A 500 3.78 -26.31 -11.56
C LEU A 500 4.23 -27.73 -11.24
N ALA A 501 5.50 -27.91 -10.85
CA ALA A 501 6.03 -29.22 -10.47
C ALA A 501 5.26 -29.80 -9.27
N LYS A 502 4.97 -28.97 -8.27
CA LYS A 502 4.18 -29.38 -7.10
C LYS A 502 2.73 -29.73 -7.46
N ALA A 503 2.08 -28.94 -8.32
CA ALA A 503 0.73 -29.23 -8.81
C ALA A 503 0.69 -30.58 -9.54
N LYS A 504 1.66 -30.83 -10.43
CA LYS A 504 1.81 -32.12 -11.12
C LYS A 504 2.09 -33.28 -10.16
N GLU A 505 2.86 -33.04 -9.09
CA GLU A 505 3.13 -34.05 -8.07
C GLU A 505 1.88 -34.36 -7.22
N GLU A 506 1.08 -33.35 -6.87
CA GLU A 506 -0.19 -33.53 -6.13
C GLU A 506 -1.25 -34.23 -7.00
N GLU A 507 -1.31 -33.91 -8.30
CA GLU A 507 -2.10 -34.64 -9.30
C GLU A 507 -1.66 -36.10 -9.38
N ALA A 508 -0.35 -36.37 -9.40
CA ALA A 508 0.19 -37.73 -9.42
C ALA A 508 -0.06 -38.49 -8.10
N LYS A 509 -0.02 -37.82 -6.94
CA LYS A 509 -0.28 -38.44 -5.62
C LYS A 509 -1.76 -38.82 -5.43
N ASN A 510 -2.66 -38.05 -6.04
CA ASN A 510 -4.11 -38.24 -5.96
C ASN A 510 -4.71 -38.87 -7.24
N GLY A 511 -3.88 -39.32 -8.17
CA GLY A 511 -4.26 -39.88 -9.46
C GLY A 511 -4.27 -41.40 -9.48
N ASP A 512 -4.46 -41.97 -10.67
CA ASP A 512 -4.40 -43.41 -10.89
C ASP A 512 -3.05 -43.99 -10.45
N LYS A 513 -3.07 -45.22 -9.94
CA LYS A 513 -1.90 -46.05 -9.62
C LYS A 513 -1.95 -47.32 -10.46
N PRO A 514 -1.69 -47.24 -11.78
CA PRO A 514 -1.92 -48.35 -12.70
C PRO A 514 -1.18 -49.60 -12.24
N HIS A 515 -1.83 -50.76 -12.38
CA HIS A 515 -1.19 -52.02 -12.07
C HIS A 515 0.07 -52.21 -12.92
N LYS A 516 1.16 -52.72 -12.33
CA LYS A 516 2.49 -52.85 -12.98
C LYS A 516 2.49 -53.65 -14.28
N ALA A 517 1.51 -54.53 -14.48
CA ALA A 517 1.35 -55.36 -15.67
C ALA A 517 0.68 -54.62 -16.85
N LEU A 518 0.10 -53.44 -16.61
CA LEU A 518 -0.55 -52.68 -17.67
C LEU A 518 0.49 -52.01 -18.58
N LEU A 519 0.27 -52.12 -19.89
CA LEU A 519 0.99 -51.38 -20.90
C LEU A 519 0.37 -50.00 -21.09
N LYS A 520 1.20 -49.05 -21.54
CA LYS A 520 0.74 -47.70 -21.92
C LYS A 520 -0.04 -47.71 -23.24
N ASP A 521 0.14 -48.73 -24.07
CA ASP A 521 -0.57 -48.90 -25.33
C ASP A 521 -0.71 -50.39 -25.66
N TYR A 522 -1.82 -50.76 -26.30
CA TYR A 522 -2.16 -52.13 -26.69
C TYR A 522 -2.50 -52.18 -28.17
N THR A 523 -1.69 -52.91 -28.93
CA THR A 523 -1.89 -53.12 -30.37
C THR A 523 -2.42 -54.51 -30.68
N THR A 524 -2.18 -55.50 -29.81
CA THR A 524 -2.51 -56.92 -30.04
C THR A 524 -3.30 -57.52 -28.87
N GLU A 525 -4.06 -58.58 -29.14
CA GLU A 525 -4.82 -59.37 -28.17
C GLU A 525 -3.87 -60.05 -27.18
N ALA A 526 -2.76 -60.61 -27.68
CA ALA A 526 -1.74 -61.29 -26.86
C ALA A 526 -1.12 -60.39 -25.77
N GLN A 527 -1.06 -59.08 -25.99
CA GLN A 527 -0.65 -58.13 -24.95
C GLN A 527 -1.68 -58.04 -23.83
N VAL A 528 -2.97 -58.01 -24.17
CA VAL A 528 -4.05 -58.03 -23.18
C VAL A 528 -4.04 -59.36 -22.41
N ASP A 529 -3.90 -60.48 -23.12
CA ASP A 529 -3.79 -61.83 -22.52
C ASP A 529 -2.67 -61.89 -21.48
N LYS A 530 -1.46 -61.43 -21.84
CA LYS A 530 -0.30 -61.41 -20.94
C LYS A 530 -0.54 -60.53 -19.72
N THR A 531 -1.06 -59.30 -19.90
CA THR A 531 -1.37 -58.39 -18.80
C THR A 531 -2.35 -59.01 -17.83
N PHE A 532 -3.43 -59.61 -18.32
CA PHE A 532 -4.46 -60.20 -17.47
C PHE A 532 -4.00 -61.49 -16.81
N LYS A 533 -3.12 -62.26 -17.44
CA LYS A 533 -2.42 -63.38 -16.77
C LYS A 533 -1.62 -62.90 -15.57
N GLU A 534 -0.77 -61.88 -15.74
CA GLU A 534 0.05 -61.34 -14.64
C GLU A 534 -0.79 -60.74 -13.50
N ILE A 535 -1.89 -60.05 -13.83
CA ILE A 535 -2.85 -59.56 -12.82
C ILE A 535 -3.49 -60.74 -12.09
N ASN A 536 -4.02 -61.71 -12.84
CA ASN A 536 -4.74 -62.85 -12.29
C ASN A 536 -3.85 -63.68 -11.35
N ASP A 537 -2.57 -63.86 -11.67
CA ASP A 537 -1.60 -64.58 -10.82
C ASP A 537 -1.49 -63.95 -9.42
N GLY A 538 -1.62 -62.63 -9.31
CA GLY A 538 -1.56 -61.88 -8.04
C GLY A 538 -2.86 -61.80 -7.24
N LEU A 539 -3.99 -62.24 -7.78
CA LEU A 539 -5.30 -62.15 -7.11
C LEU A 539 -5.57 -63.32 -6.18
N ALA A 540 -6.24 -63.05 -5.05
CA ALA A 540 -6.72 -64.07 -4.12
C ALA A 540 -8.02 -64.74 -4.61
N GLU A 541 -8.96 -63.95 -5.14
CA GLU A 541 -10.14 -64.43 -5.88
C GLU A 541 -9.83 -64.27 -7.37
N LYS A 542 -9.63 -65.38 -8.10
CA LYS A 542 -9.16 -65.28 -9.48
C LYS A 542 -10.24 -64.73 -10.40
N TRP A 543 -9.79 -63.97 -11.38
CA TRP A 543 -10.62 -63.49 -12.48
C TRP A 543 -10.85 -64.54 -13.54
N PHE A 544 -9.87 -65.43 -13.71
CA PHE A 544 -9.93 -66.58 -14.58
C PHE A 544 -9.61 -67.83 -13.77
N GLU A 545 -10.62 -68.67 -13.55
CA GLU A 545 -10.52 -69.95 -12.84
C GLU A 545 -10.45 -71.13 -13.83
N ASN A 546 -10.94 -70.93 -15.05
CA ASN A 546 -11.00 -71.96 -16.09
C ASN A 546 -10.14 -71.57 -17.29
N GLY A 547 -8.81 -71.62 -17.12
CA GLY A 547 -7.80 -71.28 -18.13
C GLY A 547 -7.46 -69.80 -18.22
N ASP A 548 -6.25 -69.47 -18.68
CA ASP A 548 -5.84 -68.07 -18.91
C ASP A 548 -6.64 -67.41 -20.03
N LEU A 549 -6.77 -66.08 -19.98
CA LEU A 549 -7.40 -65.28 -21.04
C LEU A 549 -6.77 -65.57 -22.41
N LYS A 550 -7.62 -65.86 -23.38
CA LYS A 550 -7.31 -65.95 -24.81
C LYS A 550 -8.28 -65.07 -25.57
N LEU A 551 -7.92 -63.80 -25.74
CA LEU A 551 -8.80 -62.80 -26.32
C LEU A 551 -8.87 -62.94 -27.84
N GLY A 552 -10.07 -62.80 -28.41
CA GLY A 552 -10.29 -62.89 -29.86
C GLY A 552 -11.45 -62.03 -30.35
N VAL A 553 -11.71 -62.11 -31.66
CA VAL A 553 -12.79 -61.38 -32.33
C VAL A 553 -14.07 -62.24 -32.38
N GLU A 554 -15.18 -61.68 -31.93
CA GLU A 554 -16.51 -62.28 -32.04
C GLU A 554 -17.05 -62.15 -33.48
N THR A 555 -17.46 -63.27 -34.06
CA THR A 555 -17.96 -63.36 -35.45
C THR A 555 -19.47 -63.60 -35.54
N HIS A 556 -20.13 -63.96 -34.44
CA HIS A 556 -21.57 -64.23 -34.42
C HIS A 556 -22.38 -62.93 -34.40
N ARG A 557 -23.24 -62.77 -35.41
CA ARG A 557 -24.16 -61.62 -35.52
C ARG A 557 -25.19 -61.69 -34.40
N GLY A 558 -25.10 -60.77 -33.44
CA GLY A 558 -26.02 -60.68 -32.29
C GLY A 558 -25.31 -60.68 -30.93
N ASN A 559 -24.04 -61.11 -30.89
CA ASN A 559 -23.24 -61.09 -29.67
C ASN A 559 -22.42 -59.80 -29.59
N ASN A 560 -22.38 -59.19 -28.40
CA ASN A 560 -21.43 -58.13 -28.06
C ASN A 560 -20.09 -58.72 -27.57
N GLY A 561 -20.16 -59.90 -26.98
CA GLY A 561 -19.04 -60.72 -26.56
C GLY A 561 -19.52 -62.15 -26.28
N SER A 562 -18.58 -63.07 -26.12
CA SER A 562 -18.85 -64.42 -25.66
C SER A 562 -17.64 -65.01 -24.95
N THR A 563 -17.90 -65.96 -24.05
CA THR A 563 -16.84 -66.62 -23.28
C THR A 563 -17.03 -68.13 -23.30
N TRP A 564 -15.94 -68.85 -23.53
CA TRP A 564 -15.85 -70.28 -23.34
C TRP A 564 -15.19 -70.57 -22.00
N MET A 565 -15.61 -71.65 -21.34
CA MET A 565 -15.12 -72.07 -20.02
C MET A 565 -13.70 -72.70 -20.09
N ASP A 566 -12.82 -72.16 -20.94
CA ASP A 566 -11.42 -72.54 -21.08
C ASP A 566 -10.49 -71.31 -21.31
N GLY A 567 -11.01 -70.13 -21.01
CA GLY A 567 -10.31 -68.84 -21.05
C GLY A 567 -10.48 -68.07 -22.35
N ARG A 568 -11.08 -68.69 -23.39
CA ARG A 568 -11.35 -67.99 -24.65
C ARG A 568 -12.49 -66.99 -24.47
N THR A 569 -12.19 -65.72 -24.64
CA THR A 569 -13.14 -64.61 -24.58
C THR A 569 -13.10 -63.85 -25.89
N TYR A 570 -14.25 -63.59 -26.47
CA TYR A 570 -14.40 -62.93 -27.76
C TYR A 570 -15.18 -61.63 -27.58
N LEU A 571 -14.75 -60.57 -28.26
CA LEU A 571 -15.44 -59.27 -28.30
C LEU A 571 -15.61 -58.85 -29.76
N THR A 572 -16.64 -58.07 -30.06
CA THR A 572 -16.75 -57.47 -31.40
C THR A 572 -15.55 -56.58 -31.70
N THR A 573 -15.19 -56.42 -32.97
CA THR A 573 -14.01 -55.64 -33.40
C THR A 573 -13.98 -54.24 -32.78
N ASP A 574 -15.12 -53.55 -32.74
CA ASP A 574 -15.24 -52.21 -32.15
C ASP A 574 -15.00 -52.22 -30.64
N ARG A 575 -15.60 -53.18 -29.90
CA ARG A 575 -15.41 -53.30 -28.45
C ARG A 575 -13.98 -53.70 -28.10
N LEU A 576 -13.37 -54.58 -28.88
CA LEU A 576 -11.98 -55.01 -28.67
C LEU A 576 -11.00 -53.84 -28.83
N ALA A 577 -11.17 -53.02 -29.87
CA ALA A 577 -10.37 -51.82 -30.07
C ALA A 577 -10.53 -50.82 -28.90
N ARG A 578 -11.76 -50.66 -28.41
CA ARG A 578 -12.07 -49.79 -27.27
C ARG A 578 -11.51 -50.31 -25.94
N VAL A 579 -11.51 -51.62 -25.70
CA VAL A 579 -10.87 -52.24 -24.54
C VAL A 579 -9.36 -51.99 -24.56
N LYS A 580 -8.70 -52.20 -25.69
CA LYS A 580 -7.26 -51.89 -25.85
C LYS A 580 -6.96 -50.41 -25.57
N SER A 581 -7.77 -49.50 -26.13
CA SER A 581 -7.66 -48.06 -25.87
C SER A 581 -7.85 -47.72 -24.39
N ALA A 582 -8.90 -48.25 -23.75
CA ALA A 582 -9.18 -48.03 -22.35
C ALA A 582 -8.05 -48.55 -21.44
N LEU A 583 -7.56 -49.77 -21.67
CA LEU A 583 -6.45 -50.35 -20.90
C LEU A 583 -5.16 -49.53 -21.08
N GLY A 584 -4.89 -49.03 -22.29
CA GLY A 584 -3.77 -48.13 -22.56
C GLY A 584 -3.89 -46.83 -21.77
N LYS A 585 -5.08 -46.20 -21.74
CA LYS A 585 -5.36 -45.02 -20.92
C LYS A 585 -5.14 -45.29 -19.44
N ILE A 586 -5.59 -46.45 -18.92
CA ILE A 586 -5.32 -46.82 -17.53
C ILE A 586 -3.82 -46.99 -17.31
N GLY A 587 -3.09 -47.69 -18.18
CA GLY A 587 -1.63 -47.85 -18.07
C GLY A 587 -0.84 -46.53 -18.13
N GLN A 588 -1.42 -45.50 -18.74
CA GLN A 588 -0.87 -44.13 -18.74
C GLN A 588 -1.28 -43.30 -17.50
N GLY A 589 -2.12 -43.83 -16.62
CA GLY A 589 -2.68 -43.11 -15.47
C GLY A 589 -3.78 -42.11 -15.84
N LYS A 590 -4.48 -42.36 -16.94
CA LYS A 590 -5.47 -41.46 -17.56
C LYS A 590 -6.87 -42.08 -17.61
N SER A 591 -7.28 -42.83 -16.59
CA SER A 591 -8.60 -43.47 -16.57
C SER A 591 -9.77 -42.47 -16.63
N ALA A 592 -9.55 -41.23 -16.21
CA ALA A 592 -10.52 -40.13 -16.36
C ALA A 592 -10.81 -39.76 -17.83
N GLU A 593 -9.90 -40.06 -18.76
CA GLU A 593 -10.09 -39.84 -20.21
C GLU A 593 -10.86 -40.98 -20.90
N ILE A 594 -11.30 -42.00 -20.15
CA ILE A 594 -12.11 -43.10 -20.70
C ILE A 594 -13.50 -42.57 -21.08
N THR A 595 -13.79 -42.67 -22.36
CA THR A 595 -15.06 -42.27 -22.95
C THR A 595 -16.19 -43.22 -22.58
N GLU A 596 -17.43 -42.79 -22.77
CA GLU A 596 -18.61 -43.63 -22.55
C GLU A 596 -18.56 -44.95 -23.35
N LEU A 597 -18.16 -44.90 -24.62
CA LEU A 597 -18.07 -46.10 -25.46
C LEU A 597 -16.96 -47.05 -25.02
N GLU A 598 -15.83 -46.51 -24.54
CA GLU A 598 -14.74 -47.31 -23.99
C GLU A 598 -15.12 -47.98 -22.67
N ALA A 599 -15.77 -47.25 -21.77
CA ALA A 599 -16.26 -47.82 -20.52
C ALA A 599 -17.38 -48.86 -20.75
N ASP A 600 -18.26 -48.68 -21.74
CA ASP A 600 -19.24 -49.71 -22.09
C ASP A 600 -18.56 -50.98 -22.64
N ALA A 601 -17.51 -50.82 -23.44
CA ALA A 601 -16.70 -51.95 -23.93
C ALA A 601 -15.99 -52.68 -22.78
N MET A 602 -15.40 -51.94 -21.84
CA MET A 602 -14.79 -52.49 -20.62
C MET A 602 -15.81 -53.20 -19.72
N ALA A 603 -17.04 -52.68 -19.61
CA ALA A 603 -18.10 -53.33 -18.87
C ALA A 603 -18.55 -54.65 -19.53
N THR A 604 -18.62 -54.71 -20.87
CA THR A 604 -18.82 -55.99 -21.59
C THR A 604 -17.66 -56.93 -21.34
N PHE A 605 -16.42 -56.46 -21.45
CA PHE A 605 -15.26 -57.31 -21.20
C PHE A 605 -15.26 -57.87 -19.79
N TRP A 606 -15.60 -57.06 -18.79
CA TRP A 606 -15.75 -57.52 -17.41
C TRP A 606 -16.89 -58.53 -17.22
N HIS A 607 -18.01 -58.33 -17.90
CA HIS A 607 -19.11 -59.31 -17.94
C HIS A 607 -18.62 -60.67 -18.48
N GLU A 608 -17.88 -60.67 -19.57
CA GLU A 608 -17.29 -61.87 -20.17
C GLU A 608 -16.26 -62.55 -19.23
N ILE A 609 -15.39 -61.77 -18.60
CA ILE A 609 -14.47 -62.29 -17.58
C ILE A 609 -15.24 -62.94 -16.41
N THR A 610 -16.36 -62.35 -16.02
CA THR A 610 -17.20 -62.89 -14.93
C THR A 610 -17.78 -64.25 -15.32
N HIS A 611 -18.12 -64.50 -16.59
CA HIS A 611 -18.53 -65.82 -17.08
C HIS A 611 -17.46 -66.89 -16.82
N ASN A 612 -16.18 -66.59 -17.09
CA ASN A 612 -15.10 -67.57 -16.96
C ASN A 612 -14.93 -68.09 -15.53
N ARG A 613 -15.31 -67.33 -14.50
CA ARG A 613 -15.16 -67.72 -13.08
C ARG A 613 -16.15 -68.78 -12.62
N ASN A 614 -17.23 -68.98 -13.36
CA ASN A 614 -18.27 -69.90 -12.93
C ASN A 614 -17.73 -71.34 -12.85
N LYS A 615 -18.29 -72.13 -11.95
CA LYS A 615 -17.98 -73.56 -11.88
C LYS A 615 -18.62 -74.31 -13.05
N HIS A 616 -17.84 -75.21 -13.66
CA HIS A 616 -18.34 -76.10 -14.71
C HIS A 616 -19.58 -76.89 -14.25
N GLY A 617 -20.56 -76.99 -15.14
CA GLY A 617 -21.80 -77.75 -14.96
C GLY A 617 -22.36 -78.20 -16.32
N ASN A 618 -23.68 -78.43 -16.41
CA ASN A 618 -24.32 -78.65 -17.71
C ASN A 618 -24.31 -77.33 -18.51
N MET A 619 -23.54 -77.30 -19.60
CA MET A 619 -23.39 -76.12 -20.45
C MET A 619 -24.57 -75.91 -21.41
N TYR A 620 -25.46 -76.91 -21.54
CA TYR A 620 -26.69 -76.80 -22.33
C TYR A 620 -27.83 -76.27 -21.45
N LEU A 621 -27.96 -74.94 -21.43
CA LEU A 621 -29.00 -74.24 -20.67
C LEU A 621 -30.31 -74.15 -21.45
N THR A 622 -31.43 -74.38 -20.77
CA THR A 622 -32.74 -73.91 -21.25
C THR A 622 -32.77 -72.39 -21.31
N ASP A 623 -33.66 -71.80 -22.11
CA ASP A 623 -33.82 -70.34 -22.20
C ASP A 623 -34.04 -69.68 -20.84
N THR A 624 -34.73 -70.40 -19.94
CA THR A 624 -34.97 -69.91 -18.59
C THR A 624 -33.73 -69.93 -17.72
N GLN A 625 -32.95 -71.01 -17.76
CA GLN A 625 -31.68 -71.08 -17.05
C GLN A 625 -30.69 -70.05 -17.58
N ARG A 626 -30.60 -69.91 -18.91
CA ARG A 626 -29.75 -68.90 -19.56
C ARG A 626 -30.10 -67.50 -19.08
N ALA A 627 -31.38 -67.11 -19.11
CA ALA A 627 -31.78 -65.77 -18.68
C ALA A 627 -31.46 -65.48 -17.20
N PHE A 628 -31.60 -66.46 -16.29
CA PHE A 628 -31.22 -66.26 -14.89
C PHE A 628 -29.70 -66.24 -14.67
N MET A 629 -28.96 -67.03 -15.45
CA MET A 629 -27.51 -66.98 -15.45
C MET A 629 -27.01 -65.61 -15.91
N GLU A 630 -27.53 -65.09 -17.04
CA GLU A 630 -27.16 -63.77 -17.55
C GLU A 630 -27.57 -62.63 -16.61
N LEU A 631 -28.73 -62.75 -15.94
CA LEU A 631 -29.14 -61.82 -14.90
C LEU A 631 -28.15 -61.80 -13.73
N ALA A 632 -27.77 -62.98 -13.20
CA ALA A 632 -26.82 -63.08 -12.11
C ALA A 632 -25.43 -62.56 -12.50
N ASN A 633 -24.95 -62.96 -13.68
CA ASN A 633 -23.65 -62.55 -14.21
C ASN A 633 -23.58 -61.04 -14.42
N GLU A 634 -24.56 -60.46 -15.12
CA GLU A 634 -24.61 -59.01 -15.37
C GLU A 634 -24.81 -58.22 -14.08
N PHE A 635 -25.64 -58.70 -13.14
CA PHE A 635 -25.77 -58.08 -11.82
C PHE A 635 -24.43 -58.05 -11.09
N VAL A 636 -23.75 -59.19 -10.94
CA VAL A 636 -22.45 -59.26 -10.27
C VAL A 636 -21.41 -58.43 -11.00
N ALA A 637 -21.34 -58.50 -12.33
CA ALA A 637 -20.40 -57.72 -13.14
C ALA A 637 -20.58 -56.21 -12.94
N ARG A 638 -21.81 -55.68 -13.00
CA ARG A 638 -22.08 -54.25 -12.78
C ARG A 638 -21.68 -53.79 -11.38
N LYS A 639 -21.96 -54.60 -10.36
CA LYS A 639 -21.71 -54.21 -8.95
C LYS A 639 -20.26 -54.41 -8.53
N SER A 640 -19.53 -55.31 -9.18
CA SER A 640 -18.09 -55.50 -8.99
C SER A 640 -17.23 -54.67 -9.95
N LEU A 641 -17.83 -53.88 -10.85
CA LEU A 641 -17.10 -53.01 -11.77
C LEU A 641 -16.15 -52.02 -11.05
N PRO A 642 -16.49 -51.44 -9.87
CA PRO A 642 -15.53 -50.63 -9.12
C PRO A 642 -14.32 -51.41 -8.62
N GLU A 643 -14.52 -52.67 -8.22
CA GLU A 643 -13.43 -53.55 -7.81
C GLU A 643 -12.48 -53.82 -8.99
N PHE A 644 -13.05 -54.09 -10.17
CA PHE A 644 -12.30 -54.30 -11.40
C PHE A 644 -11.37 -53.12 -11.70
N TYR A 645 -11.92 -51.90 -11.79
CA TYR A 645 -11.13 -50.71 -12.07
C TYR A 645 -10.11 -50.39 -10.96
N ARG A 646 -10.47 -50.61 -9.69
CA ARG A 646 -9.54 -50.44 -8.57
C ARG A 646 -8.34 -51.38 -8.66
N VAL A 647 -8.54 -52.64 -9.05
CA VAL A 647 -7.44 -53.60 -9.24
C VAL A 647 -6.54 -53.19 -10.41
N LEU A 648 -7.13 -52.66 -11.50
CA LEU A 648 -6.36 -52.09 -12.60
C LEU A 648 -5.59 -50.82 -12.21
N GLY A 649 -5.90 -50.23 -11.04
CA GLY A 649 -5.20 -49.07 -10.52
C GLY A 649 -5.91 -47.74 -10.78
N CYS A 650 -7.15 -47.75 -11.23
CA CYS A 650 -7.94 -46.53 -11.34
C CYS A 650 -8.30 -45.99 -9.96
N LYS A 651 -8.23 -44.67 -9.79
CA LYS A 651 -8.65 -43.99 -8.57
C LYS A 651 -10.17 -44.10 -8.37
N GLU A 652 -10.92 -43.88 -9.45
CA GLU A 652 -12.38 -43.90 -9.47
C GLU A 652 -12.86 -44.83 -10.59
N THR A 653 -14.13 -45.24 -10.55
CA THR A 653 -14.75 -46.02 -11.62
C THR A 653 -15.09 -45.08 -12.78
N PRO A 654 -14.46 -45.23 -13.97
CA PRO A 654 -14.83 -44.43 -15.13
C PRO A 654 -16.26 -44.73 -15.54
N GLN A 655 -17.03 -43.68 -15.83
CA GLN A 655 -18.42 -43.78 -16.29
C GLN A 655 -19.28 -44.67 -15.35
N PRO A 656 -19.45 -44.28 -14.07
CA PRO A 656 -20.09 -45.11 -13.04
C PRO A 656 -21.56 -45.43 -13.32
N GLN A 657 -22.19 -44.76 -14.29
CA GLN A 657 -23.55 -45.09 -14.74
C GLN A 657 -23.70 -46.56 -15.16
N PHE A 658 -22.65 -47.20 -15.68
CA PHE A 658 -22.69 -48.60 -16.10
C PHE A 658 -22.80 -49.60 -14.93
N MET A 659 -22.59 -49.16 -13.69
CA MET A 659 -22.90 -49.95 -12.49
C MET A 659 -24.40 -50.11 -12.26
N SER A 660 -25.21 -49.22 -12.83
CA SER A 660 -26.66 -49.17 -12.63
C SER A 660 -27.44 -49.45 -13.91
N ASN A 661 -26.96 -48.99 -15.06
CA ASN A 661 -27.69 -49.12 -16.31
C ASN A 661 -26.74 -49.35 -17.50
N ARG A 662 -27.01 -50.37 -18.31
CA ARG A 662 -26.28 -50.66 -19.56
C ARG A 662 -27.26 -50.99 -20.67
N ASN A 663 -27.72 -49.98 -21.39
CA ASN A 663 -28.70 -50.15 -22.48
C ASN A 663 -28.17 -50.97 -23.67
N SER A 664 -26.85 -51.17 -23.74
CA SER A 664 -26.17 -51.93 -24.77
C SER A 664 -26.34 -53.46 -24.65
N THR A 665 -26.87 -53.97 -23.54
CA THR A 665 -27.11 -55.41 -23.31
C THR A 665 -28.59 -55.79 -23.32
N GLY A 666 -28.91 -56.97 -23.85
CA GLY A 666 -30.27 -57.54 -23.85
C GLY A 666 -30.80 -57.88 -22.45
N TYR A 667 -29.93 -57.91 -21.43
CA TYR A 667 -30.30 -58.24 -20.05
C TYR A 667 -30.57 -57.01 -19.17
N ASN A 668 -30.51 -55.80 -19.76
CA ASN A 668 -30.58 -54.56 -18.99
C ASN A 668 -31.87 -54.44 -18.17
N ASN A 669 -33.01 -54.75 -18.77
CA ASN A 669 -34.31 -54.61 -18.12
C ASN A 669 -34.44 -55.52 -16.89
N MET A 670 -34.00 -56.78 -16.98
CA MET A 670 -34.10 -57.73 -15.87
C MET A 670 -33.18 -57.35 -14.70
N VAL A 671 -31.98 -56.82 -14.98
CA VAL A 671 -31.05 -56.35 -13.94
C VAL A 671 -31.59 -55.08 -13.29
N ASN A 672 -32.11 -54.14 -14.07
CA ASN A 672 -32.73 -52.92 -13.57
C ASN A 672 -33.98 -53.22 -12.72
N ASN A 673 -34.74 -54.27 -13.06
CA ASN A 673 -35.85 -54.77 -12.25
C ASN A 673 -35.37 -55.38 -10.93
N TYR A 674 -34.29 -56.17 -10.95
CA TYR A 674 -33.75 -56.77 -9.74
C TYR A 674 -33.20 -55.69 -8.79
N ASP A 675 -32.44 -54.73 -9.32
CA ASP A 675 -32.00 -53.53 -8.60
C ASP A 675 -33.18 -52.72 -8.05
N PHE A 676 -34.25 -52.58 -8.84
CA PHE A 676 -35.46 -51.90 -8.40
C PHE A 676 -36.06 -52.59 -7.18
N VAL A 677 -36.18 -53.92 -7.17
CA VAL A 677 -36.70 -54.65 -6.00
C VAL A 677 -35.83 -54.42 -4.76
N ILE A 678 -34.50 -54.51 -4.90
CA ILE A 678 -33.56 -54.26 -3.80
C ILE A 678 -33.78 -52.86 -3.22
N LYS A 679 -33.76 -51.83 -4.07
CA LYS A 679 -33.92 -50.43 -3.65
C LYS A 679 -35.31 -50.15 -3.09
N ARG A 680 -36.34 -50.63 -3.77
CA ARG A 680 -37.75 -50.32 -3.46
C ARG A 680 -38.19 -50.95 -2.13
N LEU A 681 -37.64 -52.12 -1.78
CA LEU A 681 -37.92 -52.82 -0.53
C LEU A 681 -36.90 -52.50 0.57
N GLY A 682 -35.85 -51.72 0.28
CA GLY A 682 -34.80 -51.38 1.24
C GLY A 682 -33.99 -52.58 1.69
N LEU A 683 -33.66 -53.49 0.76
CA LEU A 683 -32.86 -54.67 1.06
C LEU A 683 -31.40 -54.32 1.31
N ASP A 684 -30.73 -55.11 2.15
CA ASP A 684 -29.29 -55.01 2.41
C ASP A 684 -28.52 -55.40 1.14
N PHE A 685 -28.00 -54.39 0.43
CA PHE A 685 -27.37 -54.56 -0.87
C PHE A 685 -26.12 -55.45 -0.82
N ASP A 686 -25.28 -55.29 0.20
CA ASP A 686 -24.03 -56.05 0.31
C ASP A 686 -24.31 -57.54 0.50
N LYS A 687 -25.31 -57.88 1.33
CA LYS A 687 -25.75 -59.28 1.51
C LYS A 687 -26.40 -59.87 0.26
N VAL A 688 -27.14 -59.06 -0.51
CA VAL A 688 -27.68 -59.50 -1.81
C VAL A 688 -26.53 -59.82 -2.75
N LEU A 689 -25.58 -58.89 -2.92
CA LEU A 689 -24.43 -59.04 -3.81
C LEU A 689 -23.57 -60.24 -3.40
N GLU A 690 -23.24 -60.38 -2.12
CA GLU A 690 -22.46 -61.49 -1.58
C GLU A 690 -23.12 -62.83 -1.89
N ALA A 691 -24.43 -62.96 -1.63
CA ALA A 691 -25.16 -64.20 -1.87
C ALA A 691 -25.22 -64.57 -3.36
N VAL A 692 -25.46 -63.60 -4.24
CA VAL A 692 -25.51 -63.83 -5.69
C VAL A 692 -24.10 -64.15 -6.23
N ARG A 693 -23.08 -63.37 -5.85
CA ARG A 693 -21.67 -63.60 -6.24
C ARG A 693 -21.17 -64.97 -5.79
N ARG A 694 -21.43 -65.34 -4.53
CA ARG A 694 -21.04 -66.65 -3.99
C ARG A 694 -21.66 -67.80 -4.77
N ASN A 695 -22.95 -67.70 -5.12
CA ASN A 695 -23.62 -68.75 -5.89
C ASN A 695 -23.10 -68.80 -7.33
N LEU A 696 -22.88 -67.64 -7.96
CA LEU A 696 -22.35 -67.53 -9.32
C LEU A 696 -20.99 -68.25 -9.44
N PHE A 697 -20.10 -68.04 -8.48
CA PHE A 697 -18.74 -68.60 -8.57
C PHE A 697 -18.61 -70.04 -8.04
N ASN A 698 -19.42 -70.44 -7.06
CA ASN A 698 -19.23 -71.74 -6.39
C ASN A 698 -20.21 -72.84 -6.79
N GLU A 699 -21.36 -72.48 -7.36
CA GLU A 699 -22.39 -73.43 -7.79
C GLU A 699 -22.36 -73.66 -9.30
N VAL A 700 -23.03 -74.71 -9.76
CA VAL A 700 -23.03 -75.09 -11.18
C VAL A 700 -23.66 -74.00 -12.06
N TYR A 701 -23.07 -73.77 -13.23
CA TYR A 701 -23.50 -72.75 -14.21
C TYR A 701 -25.02 -72.74 -14.51
N SER A 702 -25.68 -73.90 -14.43
CA SER A 702 -27.11 -74.06 -14.69
C SER A 702 -28.06 -73.70 -13.54
N ASP A 703 -27.56 -73.41 -12.33
CA ASP A 703 -28.37 -73.08 -11.14
C ASP A 703 -28.09 -71.68 -10.55
N GLN A 704 -28.35 -70.65 -11.34
CA GLN A 704 -28.21 -69.25 -10.88
C GLN A 704 -29.48 -68.64 -10.31
N LYS A 705 -30.64 -69.30 -10.53
CA LYS A 705 -31.90 -68.87 -9.93
C LYS A 705 -31.86 -69.00 -8.40
N THR A 706 -31.21 -70.05 -7.88
CA THR A 706 -30.99 -70.25 -6.45
C THR A 706 -30.21 -69.08 -5.83
N GLY A 707 -29.13 -68.63 -6.48
CA GLY A 707 -28.35 -67.47 -6.05
C GLY A 707 -29.17 -66.18 -5.98
N LEU A 708 -29.90 -65.86 -7.06
CA LEU A 708 -30.78 -64.67 -7.12
C LEU A 708 -31.89 -64.70 -6.06
N ARG A 709 -32.44 -65.88 -5.78
CA ARG A 709 -33.43 -66.05 -4.69
C ARG A 709 -32.79 -65.81 -3.33
N ASN A 710 -31.65 -66.46 -3.06
CA ASN A 710 -30.95 -66.34 -1.79
C ASN A 710 -30.46 -64.91 -1.57
N GLY A 711 -30.10 -64.19 -2.65
CA GLY A 711 -29.84 -62.76 -2.62
C GLY A 711 -30.98 -61.96 -2.01
N LEU A 712 -32.21 -62.12 -2.53
CA LEU A 712 -33.37 -61.40 -1.99
C LEU A 712 -33.67 -61.79 -0.53
N ILE A 713 -33.56 -63.09 -0.19
CA ILE A 713 -33.77 -63.59 1.18
C ILE A 713 -32.76 -62.99 2.15
N ASN A 714 -31.47 -63.09 1.84
CA ASN A 714 -30.38 -62.62 2.68
C ASN A 714 -30.36 -61.09 2.78
N GLY A 715 -30.82 -60.40 1.73
CA GLY A 715 -31.09 -58.97 1.72
C GLY A 715 -32.23 -58.53 2.64
N GLY A 716 -33.00 -59.47 3.20
CA GLY A 716 -34.04 -59.19 4.18
C GLY A 716 -35.42 -58.91 3.59
N ILE A 717 -35.73 -59.46 2.41
CA ILE A 717 -37.08 -59.36 1.84
C ILE A 717 -38.11 -59.87 2.85
N LYS A 718 -39.20 -59.11 3.04
CA LYS A 718 -40.27 -59.41 4.01
C LYS A 718 -41.63 -58.96 3.49
N ARG A 719 -42.68 -59.71 3.84
CA ARG A 719 -44.07 -59.28 3.62
C ARG A 719 -44.49 -58.28 4.69
N LEU A 720 -45.38 -57.35 4.33
CA LEU A 720 -45.94 -56.36 5.25
C LEU A 720 -46.81 -56.99 6.34
N ASP A 721 -47.41 -58.15 6.05
CA ASP A 721 -48.25 -58.91 6.99
C ASP A 721 -47.44 -59.78 7.97
N GLY A 722 -46.10 -59.73 7.91
CA GLY A 722 -45.20 -60.50 8.78
C GLY A 722 -45.17 -62.01 8.51
N LYS A 723 -45.90 -62.51 7.49
CA LYS A 723 -45.87 -63.94 7.15
C LYS A 723 -44.53 -64.34 6.56
N LYS A 724 -44.10 -65.57 6.88
CA LYS A 724 -42.90 -66.18 6.29
C LYS A 724 -43.06 -66.26 4.78
N ILE A 725 -42.02 -65.82 4.06
CA ILE A 725 -42.02 -65.86 2.60
C ILE A 725 -41.86 -67.30 2.12
N LYS A 726 -42.69 -67.71 1.16
CA LYS A 726 -42.60 -69.02 0.53
C LYS A 726 -41.59 -69.01 -0.62
N GLU A 727 -40.87 -70.11 -0.79
CA GLU A 727 -39.91 -70.26 -1.88
C GLU A 727 -40.55 -70.11 -3.27
N SER A 728 -41.76 -70.66 -3.44
CA SER A 728 -42.55 -70.54 -4.68
C SER A 728 -42.92 -69.09 -5.02
N GLU A 729 -43.10 -68.24 -4.00
CA GLU A 729 -43.44 -66.83 -4.15
C GLU A 729 -42.24 -66.01 -4.66
N ILE A 730 -41.05 -66.22 -4.09
CA ILE A 730 -39.82 -65.58 -4.57
C ILE A 730 -39.47 -66.08 -5.98
N ASN A 731 -39.65 -67.38 -6.24
CA ASN A 731 -39.46 -67.95 -7.57
C ASN A 731 -40.39 -67.31 -8.61
N LYS A 732 -41.62 -66.93 -8.22
CA LYS A 732 -42.53 -66.19 -9.08
C LYS A 732 -42.08 -64.74 -9.26
N LEU A 733 -41.65 -64.06 -8.20
CA LEU A 733 -41.07 -62.71 -8.27
C LEU A 733 -39.90 -62.65 -9.25
N LEU A 734 -38.95 -63.60 -9.17
CA LEU A 734 -37.82 -63.70 -10.10
C LEU A 734 -38.29 -63.88 -11.56
N SER A 735 -39.34 -64.67 -11.79
CA SER A 735 -39.94 -64.79 -13.13
C SER A 735 -40.56 -63.49 -13.63
N ILE A 736 -41.14 -62.68 -12.73
CA ILE A 736 -41.70 -61.36 -13.08
C ILE A 736 -40.57 -60.38 -13.39
N ILE A 737 -39.53 -60.32 -12.54
CA ILE A 737 -38.31 -59.52 -12.73
C ILE A 737 -37.68 -59.79 -14.10
N ARG A 738 -37.56 -61.06 -14.50
CA ARG A 738 -36.93 -61.46 -15.76
C ARG A 738 -37.64 -60.93 -17.01
N GLY A 739 -38.97 -60.91 -17.00
CA GLY A 739 -39.77 -60.84 -18.24
C GLY A 739 -40.70 -59.64 -18.37
N ASN A 740 -40.69 -58.68 -17.45
CA ASN A 740 -41.70 -57.61 -17.41
C ASN A 740 -41.08 -56.22 -17.20
N SER A 741 -41.90 -55.17 -17.29
CA SER A 741 -41.50 -53.81 -16.93
C SER A 741 -41.44 -53.62 -15.40
N GLN A 742 -40.71 -52.59 -14.96
CA GLN A 742 -40.66 -52.19 -13.55
C GLN A 742 -42.07 -51.94 -12.97
N THR A 743 -42.99 -51.35 -13.75
CA THR A 743 -44.39 -51.14 -13.34
C THR A 743 -45.08 -52.44 -13.00
N THR A 744 -44.90 -53.49 -13.82
CA THR A 744 -45.48 -54.80 -13.54
C THR A 744 -44.86 -55.45 -12.31
N VAL A 745 -43.54 -55.28 -12.11
CA VAL A 745 -42.85 -55.74 -10.89
C VAL A 745 -43.41 -55.04 -9.66
N GLU A 746 -43.57 -53.71 -9.69
CA GLU A 746 -44.13 -52.94 -8.55
C GLU A 746 -45.57 -53.33 -8.25
N ASN A 747 -46.42 -53.47 -9.28
CA ASN A 747 -47.80 -53.91 -9.11
C ASN A 747 -47.87 -55.31 -8.49
N TRP A 748 -47.00 -56.23 -8.94
CA TRP A 748 -46.91 -57.56 -8.35
C TRP A 748 -46.51 -57.50 -6.87
N LEU A 749 -45.54 -56.65 -6.51
CA LEU A 749 -45.13 -56.46 -5.11
C LEU A 749 -46.26 -55.91 -4.23
N ARG A 750 -47.07 -54.96 -4.73
CA ARG A 750 -48.24 -54.44 -3.99
C ARG A 750 -49.31 -55.50 -3.80
N ILE A 751 -49.72 -56.17 -4.89
CA ILE A 751 -50.77 -57.20 -4.85
C ILE A 751 -50.40 -58.34 -3.87
N ASN A 752 -49.11 -58.69 -3.80
CA ASN A 752 -48.64 -59.78 -2.93
C ASN A 752 -48.21 -59.31 -1.54
N GLY A 753 -48.41 -58.04 -1.18
CA GLY A 753 -48.22 -57.53 0.19
C GLY A 753 -46.76 -57.29 0.58
N TYR A 754 -45.89 -56.97 -0.37
CA TYR A 754 -44.51 -56.52 -0.12
C TYR A 754 -44.40 -54.99 -0.10
N LEU A 755 -45.34 -54.31 -0.74
CA LEU A 755 -45.47 -52.85 -0.76
C LEU A 755 -46.90 -52.45 -0.40
N LYS A 756 -47.03 -51.24 0.16
CA LYS A 756 -48.34 -50.64 0.47
C LYS A 756 -49.10 -50.30 -0.80
#